data_AF-A0A7L1FM40-F1
#
_entry.id   AF-A0A7L1FM40-F1
#
_cell.length_a   1.000
_cell.length_b   1.000
_cell.length_c   1.000
_cell.angle_alpha   90.00
_cell.angle_beta   90.00
_cell.angle_gamma   90.00
#
_symmetry.space_group_name_H-M   'P 1'
#
loop_
_entity.id
_entity.type
_entity.pdbx_description
1 polymer ?
#
loop_
_entity_poly.entity_id
_entity_poly.type
_entity_poly.pdbx_seq_one_letter_code
_entity_poly.pdbx_strand_id
1 'polypeptide(L)'
;LLSDCCEFRRSAMGVRGLQGFVARVCPDACQTVDLREMAEKHRIEHPDSPPVIVVDAMSCVRRWYTPESWVCGGQWREYLAILEDFINAFMAAGIKLVFYFDGVVEEKKRDEWIKRRMKNTEEITRLFQFIKTHRKQPGREMFVLPSALPTFTRYALKSLGQKTVCTLQEADFEVAAYGLQHNCIGILGQDSDYLIYNTCPYFSIENLHLDRLVTVMYSREVLCRVLGIRLTHLPLFACLLGNDIVPESMLEGFWHKCLTTNPHRNSSYNRRANILLSVANYISKLPCSYSSLKHLEEILPLGSDKTLLCRGVNSYLLPGQQSPWIPPNITNCQLLSLQQQSALCQDKEIFQVTFFLKLRYHFIAMTKNFLFLKCQVGQIMGNSPCIGQQLGTEMYFPFFYFENPEVSHKLVSDLLGCASQWRCQRAEKQQCLLTIWHGSWRIYLWHPMKVFTLLSCLNTPRVLVWGCEVESLSGRALGQSRLPVLLVGILCCLRASLLLSHLGCSRPADPAVNLFCCFLILLNFGDNAFFLFEQLAKEQHVQSENYCVFNILSHGEIECSNSLEDDYDTEIPGQALIYRPARQHIYSILLESGKGGTCPLVKEWFVYFGNPLKQPDLIQPVQPSVTGGTPNLKTLWLAKGPDVEKQRYSTFLACFHLQDEMEELQALEAPVAGFCCLLAYLMMQVSSLSLEDLNAFLALILCLKGKSAAQLTGLQLAQVDSRAVHLGAVLIRGLTTLLMANSACGFPFRMDDLMPWAVFDGKLFQEKYQQSHRCCSMEELLEGNVS
;
A
#
# COMPACT_ATOMS: atom_id res chain seq x y z
N LEU A 1 45.10 -9.88 3.58
CA LEU A 1 44.96 -8.42 3.35
C LEU A 1 44.01 -8.06 2.19
N LEU A 2 43.18 -9.00 1.70
CA LEU A 2 42.18 -8.76 0.64
C LEU A 2 40.74 -9.17 1.04
N SER A 3 40.45 -9.38 2.33
CA SER A 3 39.09 -9.64 2.82
C SER A 3 38.34 -8.39 3.29
N ASP A 4 39.02 -7.24 3.42
CA ASP A 4 38.44 -6.05 4.10
C ASP A 4 37.77 -5.03 3.16
N CYS A 5 37.77 -5.27 1.84
CA CYS A 5 37.16 -4.34 0.86
C CYS A 5 35.71 -4.68 0.47
N CYS A 6 35.20 -5.89 0.74
CA CYS A 6 33.87 -6.30 0.30
C CYS A 6 32.74 -6.05 1.32
N GLU A 7 33.05 -5.86 2.61
CA GLU A 7 32.01 -5.58 3.63
C GLU A 7 31.48 -4.13 3.61
N PHE A 8 32.18 -3.20 2.96
CA PHE A 8 31.89 -1.76 3.05
C PHE A 8 30.87 -1.22 2.03
N ARG A 9 30.22 -2.07 1.21
CA ARG A 9 29.29 -1.61 0.15
C ARG A 9 27.85 -2.13 0.24
N ARG A 10 27.45 -2.74 1.36
CA ARG A 10 26.02 -2.99 1.63
C ARG A 10 25.41 -1.68 2.12
N SER A 11 24.31 -1.24 1.50
CA SER A 11 23.50 -0.11 1.97
C SER A 11 23.25 -0.30 3.48
N ALA A 12 23.85 0.53 4.32
CA ALA A 12 23.58 0.49 5.75
C ALA A 12 22.12 0.90 5.94
N MET A 13 21.27 -0.04 6.37
CA MET A 13 19.90 0.21 6.77
C MET A 13 19.91 0.52 8.27
N GLY A 14 19.22 1.59 8.66
CA GLY A 14 19.26 2.20 9.98
C GLY A 14 20.54 2.99 10.32
N VAL A 15 20.85 3.09 11.61
CA VAL A 15 22.03 3.82 12.13
C VAL A 15 23.34 3.28 11.55
N ARG A 16 23.98 4.08 10.68
CA ARG A 16 25.14 3.65 9.91
C ARG A 16 26.27 3.12 10.80
N GLY A 17 26.68 1.88 10.52
CA GLY A 17 27.81 1.22 11.18
C GLY A 17 27.50 0.66 12.59
N LEU A 18 26.29 0.84 13.12
CA LEU A 18 25.89 0.29 14.41
C LEU A 18 25.86 -1.24 14.38
N GLN A 19 25.21 -1.82 13.36
CA GLN A 19 25.15 -3.29 13.23
C GLN A 19 26.55 -3.93 13.21
N GLY A 20 27.45 -3.39 12.40
CA GLY A 20 28.83 -3.88 12.30
C GLY A 20 29.68 -3.57 13.54
N PHE A 21 29.30 -2.60 14.36
CA PHE A 21 29.89 -2.37 15.67
C PHE A 21 29.44 -3.43 16.66
N VAL A 22 28.13 -3.72 16.72
CA VAL A 22 27.58 -4.77 17.58
C VAL A 22 28.22 -6.12 17.27
N ALA A 23 28.27 -6.51 16.00
CA ALA A 23 28.82 -7.80 15.59
C ALA A 23 30.32 -7.98 15.87
N ARG A 24 31.13 -6.91 15.81
CA ARG A 24 32.60 -7.00 15.93
C ARG A 24 33.16 -6.56 17.27
N VAL A 25 32.52 -5.59 17.92
CA VAL A 25 33.02 -4.95 19.15
C VAL A 25 32.22 -5.41 20.38
N CYS A 26 30.96 -5.82 20.21
CA CYS A 26 30.09 -6.27 21.29
C CYS A 26 29.57 -7.70 21.02
N PRO A 27 30.45 -8.72 20.88
CA PRO A 27 30.01 -10.08 20.54
C PRO A 27 29.00 -10.64 21.56
N ASP A 28 29.10 -10.25 22.84
CA ASP A 28 28.15 -10.65 23.89
C ASP A 28 26.72 -10.13 23.65
N ALA A 29 26.57 -9.06 22.85
CA ALA A 29 25.26 -8.55 22.44
C ALA A 29 24.67 -9.37 21.29
N CYS A 30 25.42 -10.27 20.67
CA CYS A 30 24.97 -11.20 19.62
C CYS A 30 24.68 -12.56 20.26
N GLN A 31 23.44 -12.78 20.69
CA GLN A 31 23.04 -14.00 21.38
C GLN A 31 22.49 -15.00 20.37
N THR A 32 23.04 -16.21 20.33
CA THR A 32 22.45 -17.29 19.52
C THR A 32 21.19 -17.80 20.20
N VAL A 33 20.07 -17.83 19.47
CA VAL A 33 18.76 -18.23 19.98
C VAL A 33 18.12 -19.30 19.09
N ASP A 34 17.46 -20.27 19.71
CA ASP A 34 16.58 -21.23 19.04
C ASP A 34 15.15 -20.70 19.05
N LEU A 35 14.62 -20.42 17.87
CA LEU A 35 13.29 -19.84 17.73
C LEU A 35 12.17 -20.82 18.13
N ARG A 36 12.42 -22.14 18.08
CA ARG A 36 11.47 -23.17 18.52
C ARG A 36 11.31 -23.14 20.03
N GLU A 37 12.41 -23.02 20.76
CA GLU A 37 12.40 -22.88 22.23
C GLU A 37 11.70 -21.58 22.64
N MET A 38 11.98 -20.47 21.94
CA MET A 38 11.30 -19.20 22.19
C MET A 38 9.79 -19.29 21.94
N ALA A 39 9.38 -19.96 20.87
CA ALA A 39 7.97 -20.17 20.56
C ALA A 39 7.26 -21.03 21.62
N GLU A 40 7.90 -22.10 22.09
CA GLU A 40 7.36 -22.94 23.16
C GLU A 40 7.21 -22.16 24.47
N LYS A 41 8.25 -21.42 24.85
CA LYS A 41 8.19 -20.56 26.03
C LYS A 41 7.05 -19.54 25.93
N HIS A 42 6.85 -18.92 24.77
CA HIS A 42 5.76 -17.98 24.56
C HIS A 42 4.38 -18.64 24.72
N ARG A 43 4.20 -19.87 24.19
CA ARG A 43 2.95 -20.63 24.35
C ARG A 43 2.62 -20.91 25.82
N ILE A 44 3.64 -21.19 26.63
CA ILE A 44 3.48 -21.43 28.07
C ILE A 44 3.11 -20.13 28.80
N GLU A 45 3.79 -19.03 28.49
CA GLU A 45 3.60 -17.74 29.16
C GLU A 45 2.33 -17.00 28.71
N HIS A 46 1.90 -17.21 27.46
CA HIS A 46 0.77 -16.52 26.83
C HIS A 46 -0.13 -17.49 26.04
N PRO A 47 -0.90 -18.37 26.70
CA PRO A 47 -1.69 -19.42 26.02
C PRO A 47 -2.73 -18.90 25.01
N ASP A 48 -3.24 -17.68 25.23
CA ASP A 48 -4.24 -17.04 24.37
C ASP A 48 -3.63 -16.31 23.15
N SER A 49 -2.30 -16.26 23.05
CA SER A 49 -1.57 -15.56 21.98
C SER A 49 -0.64 -16.52 21.24
N PRO A 50 -0.80 -16.72 19.92
CA PRO A 50 0.13 -17.54 19.17
C PRO A 50 1.51 -16.85 19.08
N PRO A 51 2.62 -17.59 19.03
CA PRO A 51 3.93 -17.01 18.75
C PRO A 51 3.97 -16.37 17.36
N VAL A 52 4.19 -15.06 17.30
CA VAL A 52 4.28 -14.30 16.03
C VAL A 52 5.66 -13.69 15.88
N ILE A 53 6.27 -13.87 14.70
CA ILE A 53 7.41 -13.08 14.25
C ILE A 53 6.92 -12.11 13.17
N VAL A 54 7.18 -10.82 13.38
CA VAL A 54 6.99 -9.81 12.34
C VAL A 54 8.27 -9.72 11.51
N VAL A 55 8.14 -9.66 10.19
CA VAL A 55 9.26 -9.74 9.26
C VAL A 55 9.35 -8.43 8.50
N ASP A 56 10.49 -7.77 8.59
CA ASP A 56 10.89 -6.71 7.67
C ASP A 56 11.28 -7.36 6.33
N ALA A 57 10.31 -7.46 5.42
CA ALA A 57 10.49 -8.23 4.21
C ALA A 57 11.52 -7.59 3.27
N MET A 58 11.58 -6.25 3.19
CA MET A 58 12.53 -5.54 2.34
C MET A 58 13.98 -5.83 2.72
N SER A 59 14.26 -5.97 4.02
CA SER A 59 15.58 -6.40 4.50
C SER A 59 15.92 -7.86 4.16
N CYS A 60 14.89 -8.70 3.97
CA CYS A 60 15.00 -10.14 3.75
C CYS A 60 15.03 -10.58 2.27
N VAL A 61 14.41 -9.82 1.34
CA VAL A 61 14.25 -10.24 -0.08
C VAL A 61 15.56 -10.71 -0.72
N ARG A 62 16.67 -10.00 -0.46
CA ARG A 62 18.00 -10.36 -1.00
C ARG A 62 18.51 -11.71 -0.51
N ARG A 63 18.09 -12.16 0.67
CA ARG A 63 18.51 -13.44 1.28
C ARG A 63 17.62 -14.59 0.82
N TRP A 64 16.33 -14.33 0.60
CA TRP A 64 15.42 -15.32 0.05
C TRP A 64 15.74 -15.66 -1.41
N TYR A 65 16.29 -14.72 -2.19
CA TYR A 65 16.69 -15.01 -3.56
C TYR A 65 18.03 -15.78 -3.62
N THR A 66 17.96 -17.06 -3.30
CA THR A 66 19.06 -18.01 -3.42
C THR A 66 19.27 -18.64 -4.81
N PRO A 67 18.39 -18.54 -5.83
CA PRO A 67 18.66 -19.14 -7.13
C PRO A 67 20.00 -18.69 -7.70
N GLU A 68 20.76 -19.63 -8.26
CA GLU A 68 22.11 -19.37 -8.77
C GLU A 68 22.08 -18.47 -10.02
N SER A 69 21.12 -18.69 -10.92
CA SER A 69 20.95 -17.90 -12.14
C SER A 69 20.05 -16.69 -11.88
N TRP A 70 20.64 -15.57 -11.49
CA TRP A 70 19.92 -14.35 -11.11
C TRP A 70 19.86 -13.29 -12.20
N VAL A 71 20.79 -13.26 -13.17
CA VAL A 71 20.80 -12.24 -14.24
C VAL A 71 19.71 -12.45 -15.29
N CYS A 72 19.16 -13.65 -15.42
CA CYS A 72 18.29 -14.01 -16.54
C CYS A 72 16.85 -13.48 -16.42
N GLY A 73 16.58 -12.47 -15.58
CA GLY A 73 15.23 -11.93 -15.36
C GLY A 73 14.42 -12.61 -14.25
N GLY A 74 15.05 -13.53 -13.49
CA GLY A 74 14.43 -14.20 -12.32
C GLY A 74 14.05 -15.66 -12.56
N GLN A 75 14.25 -16.52 -11.55
CA GLN A 75 13.84 -17.93 -11.54
C GLN A 75 12.61 -18.08 -10.64
N TRP A 76 11.44 -17.73 -11.16
CA TRP A 76 10.29 -17.41 -10.31
C TRP A 76 9.64 -18.63 -9.66
N ARG A 77 9.61 -19.78 -10.33
CA ARG A 77 9.12 -21.04 -9.72
C ARG A 77 10.06 -21.57 -8.64
N GLU A 78 11.37 -21.50 -8.90
CA GLU A 78 12.39 -21.85 -7.90
C GLU A 78 12.29 -20.91 -6.69
N TYR A 79 12.16 -19.60 -6.93
CA TYR A 79 11.99 -18.62 -5.87
C TYR A 79 10.72 -18.84 -5.04
N LEU A 80 9.59 -19.16 -5.68
CA LEU A 80 8.35 -19.48 -4.98
C LEU A 80 8.51 -20.69 -4.05
N ALA A 81 9.17 -21.76 -4.52
CA ALA A 81 9.47 -22.94 -3.71
C ALA A 81 10.36 -22.61 -2.50
N ILE A 82 11.37 -21.74 -2.69
CA ILE A 82 12.23 -21.28 -1.59
C ILE A 82 11.44 -20.51 -0.53
N LEU A 83 10.49 -19.65 -0.95
CA LEU A 83 9.62 -18.94 -0.02
C LEU A 83 8.69 -19.91 0.73
N GLU A 84 8.15 -20.90 0.05
CA GLU A 84 7.32 -21.94 0.64
C GLU A 84 8.08 -22.75 1.70
N ASP A 85 9.31 -23.20 1.39
CA ASP A 85 10.18 -23.90 2.33
C ASP A 85 10.50 -23.03 3.55
N PHE A 86 10.80 -21.75 3.32
CA PHE A 86 11.04 -20.78 4.39
C PHE A 86 9.82 -20.67 5.32
N ILE A 87 8.63 -20.46 4.77
CA ILE A 87 7.39 -20.36 5.55
C ILE A 87 7.12 -21.66 6.32
N ASN A 88 7.22 -22.80 5.65
CA ASN A 88 6.92 -24.11 6.22
C ASN A 88 7.80 -24.44 7.42
N ALA A 89 9.08 -24.03 7.40
CA ALA A 89 9.97 -24.21 8.55
C ALA A 89 9.41 -23.52 9.81
N PHE A 90 9.03 -22.24 9.73
CA PHE A 90 8.47 -21.49 10.87
C PHE A 90 7.09 -22.02 11.29
N MET A 91 6.23 -22.33 10.33
CA MET A 91 4.89 -22.86 10.60
C MET A 91 4.95 -24.23 11.30
N ALA A 92 5.91 -25.09 10.92
CA ALA A 92 6.14 -26.37 11.60
C ALA A 92 6.60 -26.21 13.05
N ALA A 93 7.23 -25.07 13.40
CA ALA A 93 7.56 -24.72 14.79
C ALA A 93 6.39 -24.03 15.54
N GLY A 94 5.23 -23.88 14.90
CA GLY A 94 4.08 -23.17 15.44
C GLY A 94 4.29 -21.66 15.53
N ILE A 95 5.16 -21.09 14.68
CA ILE A 95 5.43 -19.66 14.60
C ILE A 95 4.70 -19.08 13.40
N LYS A 96 3.85 -18.09 13.64
CA LYS A 96 3.17 -17.33 12.59
C LYS A 96 4.08 -16.19 12.10
N LEU A 97 4.13 -15.99 10.79
CA LEU A 97 4.84 -14.88 10.17
C LEU A 97 3.88 -13.77 9.71
N VAL A 98 4.29 -12.52 9.90
CA VAL A 98 3.59 -11.34 9.35
C VAL A 98 4.61 -10.47 8.64
N PHE A 99 4.45 -10.28 7.34
CA PHE A 99 5.44 -9.63 6.48
C PHE A 99 5.06 -8.18 6.22
N TYR A 100 6.00 -7.27 6.43
CA TYR A 100 5.86 -5.85 6.14
C TYR A 100 6.77 -5.45 4.98
N PHE A 101 6.23 -4.66 4.05
CA PHE A 101 6.92 -4.13 2.89
C PHE A 101 6.77 -2.61 2.82
N ASP A 102 7.79 -1.94 2.32
CA ASP A 102 7.74 -0.51 2.00
C ASP A 102 6.55 -0.23 1.05
N GLY A 103 5.71 0.74 1.43
CA GLY A 103 4.58 1.17 0.61
C GLY A 103 4.72 2.59 0.04
N VAL A 104 5.05 3.58 0.87
CA VAL A 104 5.16 4.99 0.46
C VAL A 104 6.59 5.49 0.67
N VAL A 105 7.20 6.07 -0.36
CA VAL A 105 8.48 6.77 -0.20
C VAL A 105 8.22 8.19 0.30
N GLU A 106 8.55 8.47 1.56
CA GLU A 106 8.44 9.81 2.11
C GLU A 106 9.33 10.81 1.35
N GLU A 107 8.82 12.03 1.14
CA GLU A 107 9.53 13.10 0.44
C GLU A 107 10.93 13.36 1.02
N LYS A 108 11.07 13.24 2.35
CA LYS A 108 12.34 13.45 3.07
C LYS A 108 13.40 12.38 2.76
N LYS A 109 13.00 11.16 2.38
CA LYS A 109 13.93 10.06 2.05
C LYS A 109 14.28 10.01 0.56
N ARG A 110 13.68 10.89 -0.25
CA ARG A 110 13.81 10.87 -1.71
C ARG A 110 15.25 11.02 -2.20
N ASP A 111 16.02 11.93 -1.62
CA ASP A 111 17.41 12.16 -2.02
C ASP A 111 18.29 10.92 -1.80
N GLU A 112 18.11 10.24 -0.66
CA GLU A 112 18.83 8.99 -0.36
C GLU A 112 18.34 7.86 -1.26
N TRP A 113 17.04 7.78 -1.56
CA TRP A 113 16.50 6.85 -2.55
C TRP A 113 17.14 7.07 -3.93
N ILE A 114 17.20 8.31 -4.43
CA ILE A 114 17.82 8.68 -5.70
C ILE A 114 19.30 8.27 -5.72
N LYS A 115 20.04 8.63 -4.67
CA LYS A 115 21.47 8.28 -4.54
C LYS A 115 21.71 6.77 -4.62
N ARG A 116 20.86 5.97 -3.97
CA ARG A 116 20.93 4.50 -4.05
C ARG A 116 20.64 4.00 -5.46
N ARG A 117 19.67 4.59 -6.17
CA ARG A 117 19.32 4.18 -7.54
C ARG A 117 20.42 4.53 -8.53
N MET A 118 21.08 5.68 -8.39
CA MET A 118 22.24 6.04 -9.23
C MET A 118 23.41 5.08 -9.05
N LYS A 119 23.72 4.70 -7.81
CA LYS A 119 24.73 3.68 -7.54
C LYS A 119 24.37 2.33 -8.16
N ASN A 120 23.10 1.92 -8.07
CA ASN A 120 22.63 0.68 -8.69
C ASN A 120 22.76 0.74 -10.22
N THR A 121 22.50 1.89 -10.85
CA THR A 121 22.72 2.07 -12.30
C THR A 121 24.18 1.77 -12.66
N GLU A 122 25.15 2.34 -11.94
CA GLU A 122 26.58 2.06 -12.16
C GLU A 122 26.97 0.58 -11.96
N GLU A 123 26.28 -0.13 -11.07
CA GLU A 123 26.45 -1.58 -10.87
C GLU A 123 25.88 -2.38 -12.05
N ILE A 124 24.71 -1.99 -12.56
CA ILE A 124 24.06 -2.60 -13.71
C ILE A 124 24.86 -2.37 -15.00
N THR A 125 25.38 -1.16 -15.22
CA THR A 125 26.25 -0.87 -16.38
C THR A 125 27.48 -1.78 -16.38
N ARG A 126 28.12 -1.98 -15.22
CA ARG A 126 29.28 -2.90 -15.08
C ARG A 126 28.88 -4.37 -15.30
N LEU A 127 27.70 -4.76 -14.85
CA LEU A 127 27.12 -6.08 -15.07
C LEU A 127 26.94 -6.38 -16.57
N PHE A 128 26.32 -5.47 -17.34
CA PHE A 128 26.15 -5.65 -18.78
C PHE A 128 27.49 -5.70 -19.53
N GLN A 129 28.45 -4.85 -19.15
CA GLN A 129 29.79 -4.92 -19.72
C GLN A 129 30.44 -6.30 -19.49
N PHE A 130 30.28 -6.86 -18.30
CA PHE A 130 30.78 -8.21 -17.99
C PHE A 130 30.11 -9.27 -18.86
N ILE A 131 28.78 -9.26 -18.98
CA ILE A 131 28.01 -10.24 -19.76
C ILE A 131 28.41 -10.16 -21.24
N LYS A 132 28.51 -8.96 -21.82
CA LYS A 132 28.95 -8.77 -23.23
C LYS A 132 30.35 -9.33 -23.48
N THR A 133 31.26 -9.13 -22.52
CA THR A 133 32.66 -9.55 -22.65
C THR A 133 32.84 -11.06 -22.48
N HIS A 134 32.18 -11.66 -21.48
CA HIS A 134 32.44 -13.05 -21.06
C HIS A 134 31.36 -14.04 -21.48
N ARG A 135 30.19 -13.55 -21.93
CA ARG A 135 28.99 -14.35 -22.25
C ARG A 135 28.54 -15.27 -21.12
N LYS A 136 28.74 -14.83 -19.87
CA LYS A 136 28.46 -15.56 -18.64
C LYS A 136 27.89 -14.63 -17.57
N GLN A 137 27.18 -15.21 -16.60
CA GLN A 137 26.79 -14.51 -15.38
C GLN A 137 28.03 -14.23 -14.50
N PRO A 138 28.16 -13.03 -13.89
CA PRO A 138 29.20 -12.79 -12.90
C PRO A 138 28.90 -13.47 -11.55
N GLY A 139 29.88 -13.43 -10.64
CA GLY A 139 29.73 -13.98 -9.30
C GLY A 139 28.80 -13.14 -8.40
N ARG A 140 28.59 -13.62 -7.17
CA ARG A 140 27.69 -12.99 -6.17
C ARG A 140 28.17 -11.60 -5.72
N GLU A 141 29.43 -11.26 -5.94
CA GLU A 141 30.00 -9.93 -5.69
C GLU A 141 29.39 -8.83 -6.57
N MET A 142 28.86 -9.19 -7.74
CA MET A 142 28.12 -8.29 -8.64
C MET A 142 26.61 -8.49 -8.58
N PHE A 143 26.10 -9.20 -7.56
CA PHE A 143 24.68 -9.56 -7.48
C PHE A 143 23.77 -8.32 -7.39
N VAL A 144 22.86 -8.25 -8.36
CA VAL A 144 21.74 -7.31 -8.43
C VAL A 144 20.45 -8.11 -8.32
N LEU A 145 19.46 -7.58 -7.59
CA LEU A 145 18.15 -8.21 -7.49
C LEU A 145 17.46 -8.21 -8.86
N PRO A 146 16.80 -9.31 -9.26
CA PRO A 146 15.91 -9.31 -10.42
C PRO A 146 14.88 -8.17 -10.37
N SER A 147 14.54 -7.64 -11.54
CA SER A 147 13.57 -6.55 -11.69
C SER A 147 12.26 -6.90 -10.98
N ALA A 148 11.66 -5.92 -10.28
CA ALA A 148 10.39 -6.05 -9.58
C ALA A 148 10.28 -7.19 -8.54
N LEU A 149 11.40 -7.83 -8.15
CA LEU A 149 11.38 -8.93 -7.18
C LEU A 149 10.63 -8.59 -5.88
N PRO A 150 10.84 -7.43 -5.22
CA PRO A 150 10.09 -7.11 -4.00
C PRO A 150 8.58 -7.03 -4.22
N THR A 151 8.14 -6.49 -5.37
CA THR A 151 6.72 -6.40 -5.73
C THR A 151 6.11 -7.79 -5.84
N PHE A 152 6.74 -8.70 -6.58
CA PHE A 152 6.22 -10.06 -6.75
C PHE A 152 6.41 -10.96 -5.52
N THR A 153 7.38 -10.68 -4.67
CA THR A 153 7.55 -11.36 -3.38
C THR A 153 6.31 -11.16 -2.50
N ARG A 154 5.73 -9.95 -2.47
CA ARG A 154 4.47 -9.68 -1.75
C ARG A 154 3.36 -10.62 -2.19
N TYR A 155 3.15 -10.70 -3.50
CA TYR A 155 2.10 -11.55 -4.06
C TYR A 155 2.38 -13.03 -3.85
N ALA A 156 3.65 -13.46 -3.92
CA ALA A 156 4.05 -14.84 -3.65
C ALA A 156 3.74 -15.25 -2.20
N LEU A 157 4.09 -14.40 -1.23
CA LEU A 157 3.77 -14.67 0.17
C LEU A 157 2.26 -14.75 0.40
N LYS A 158 1.48 -13.89 -0.27
CA LYS A 158 0.02 -13.91 -0.20
C LYS A 158 -0.60 -15.15 -0.83
N SER A 159 -0.09 -15.61 -1.98
CA SER A 159 -0.55 -16.86 -2.61
C SER A 159 -0.20 -18.09 -1.77
N LEU A 160 0.88 -18.02 -0.98
CA LEU A 160 1.27 -19.00 0.06
C LEU A 160 0.51 -18.81 1.40
N GLY A 161 -0.58 -18.03 1.40
CA GLY A 161 -1.48 -17.86 2.53
C GLY A 161 -0.94 -17.00 3.69
N GLN A 162 0.15 -16.26 3.48
CA GLN A 162 0.75 -15.42 4.52
C GLN A 162 0.12 -14.03 4.56
N LYS A 163 0.12 -13.44 5.77
CA LYS A 163 -0.29 -12.04 5.96
C LYS A 163 0.84 -11.13 5.50
N THR A 164 0.58 -10.32 4.48
CA THR A 164 1.46 -9.26 4.01
C THR A 164 0.83 -7.89 4.27
N VAL A 165 1.65 -6.91 4.61
CA VAL A 165 1.25 -5.53 4.85
C VAL A 165 2.14 -4.59 4.04
N CYS A 166 1.54 -3.68 3.27
CA CYS A 166 2.28 -2.54 2.72
C CYS A 166 2.11 -1.35 3.65
N THR A 167 3.22 -0.70 3.97
CA THR A 167 3.24 0.38 4.96
C THR A 167 2.64 1.66 4.39
N LEU A 168 2.05 2.47 5.26
CA LEU A 168 1.57 3.83 4.95
C LEU A 168 2.60 4.89 5.37
N GLN A 169 3.55 4.51 6.22
CA GLN A 169 4.68 5.31 6.67
C GLN A 169 5.95 4.45 6.63
N GLU A 170 6.99 4.89 7.33
CA GLU A 170 8.24 4.14 7.45
C GLU A 170 8.04 2.71 7.95
N ALA A 171 8.61 1.76 7.21
CA ALA A 171 8.38 0.34 7.42
C ALA A 171 8.98 -0.17 8.72
N ASP A 172 10.18 0.31 9.08
CA ASP A 172 10.85 -0.02 10.34
C ASP A 172 10.01 0.41 11.56
N PHE A 173 9.40 1.60 11.51
CA PHE A 173 8.47 2.07 12.53
C PHE A 173 7.24 1.16 12.64
N GLU A 174 6.58 0.84 11.52
CA GLU A 174 5.37 0.00 11.55
C GLU A 174 5.66 -1.43 12.00
N VAL A 175 6.80 -2.00 11.59
CA VAL A 175 7.27 -3.32 12.06
C VAL A 175 7.51 -3.29 13.56
N ALA A 176 8.24 -2.30 14.06
CA ALA A 176 8.53 -2.15 15.47
C ALA A 176 7.25 -1.89 16.30
N ALA A 177 6.32 -1.08 15.79
CA ALA A 177 5.03 -0.83 16.43
C ALA A 177 4.16 -2.10 16.48
N TYR A 178 4.10 -2.86 15.39
CA TYR A 178 3.36 -4.11 15.33
C TYR A 178 3.91 -5.13 16.33
N GLY A 179 5.24 -5.26 16.38
CA GLY A 179 5.94 -6.14 17.31
C GLY A 179 5.57 -5.87 18.78
N LEU A 180 5.52 -4.58 19.15
CA LEU A 180 5.13 -4.14 20.49
C LEU A 180 3.65 -4.37 20.79
N GLN A 181 2.75 -3.97 19.88
CA GLN A 181 1.31 -3.98 20.11
C GLN A 181 0.70 -5.39 20.12
N HIS A 182 1.32 -6.35 19.42
CA HIS A 182 0.80 -7.71 19.28
C HIS A 182 1.60 -8.74 20.09
N ASN A 183 2.46 -8.29 21.02
CA ASN A 183 3.28 -9.16 21.85
C ASN A 183 4.06 -10.21 21.03
N CYS A 184 4.64 -9.79 19.90
CA CYS A 184 5.38 -10.69 19.02
C CYS A 184 6.62 -11.25 19.73
N ILE A 185 7.02 -12.48 19.42
CA ILE A 185 8.23 -13.09 19.98
C ILE A 185 9.52 -12.45 19.42
N GLY A 186 9.41 -11.75 18.29
CA GLY A 186 10.46 -10.87 17.79
C GLY A 186 10.21 -10.32 16.38
N ILE A 187 11.17 -9.53 15.91
CA ILE A 187 11.29 -8.95 14.57
C ILE A 187 12.41 -9.69 13.85
N LEU A 188 12.15 -10.18 12.64
CA LEU A 188 13.18 -10.74 11.76
C LEU A 188 13.55 -9.72 10.68
N GLY A 189 14.83 -9.35 10.63
CA GLY A 189 15.32 -8.41 9.62
C GLY A 189 16.83 -8.22 9.63
N GLN A 190 17.30 -7.17 8.96
CA GLN A 190 18.72 -6.76 8.97
C GLN A 190 18.90 -5.23 9.03
N ASP A 191 18.10 -4.57 9.85
CA ASP A 191 18.14 -3.13 10.11
C ASP A 191 18.55 -2.85 11.57
N SER A 192 19.55 -1.98 11.78
CA SER A 192 20.00 -1.63 13.13
C SER A 192 19.05 -0.73 13.90
N ASP A 193 18.04 -0.13 13.27
CA ASP A 193 17.06 0.71 13.96
C ASP A 193 16.20 -0.09 14.94
N TYR A 194 16.03 -1.40 14.73
CA TYR A 194 15.39 -2.30 15.68
C TYR A 194 16.14 -2.45 17.02
N LEU A 195 17.44 -2.13 17.08
CA LEU A 195 18.16 -2.03 18.37
C LEU A 195 17.79 -0.75 19.15
N ILE A 196 17.37 0.29 18.42
CA ILE A 196 17.05 1.61 18.97
C ILE A 196 15.60 1.63 19.47
N TYR A 197 14.68 1.09 18.68
CA TYR A 197 13.28 0.95 19.08
C TYR A 197 13.14 0.17 20.40
N ASN A 198 12.21 0.61 21.24
CA ASN A 198 11.82 -0.13 22.43
C ASN A 198 10.69 -1.11 22.09
N THR A 199 11.02 -2.21 21.43
CA THR A 199 10.06 -3.20 20.92
C THR A 199 10.44 -4.62 21.34
N CYS A 200 9.82 -5.62 20.73
CA CYS A 200 10.15 -7.03 20.92
C CYS A 200 11.57 -7.37 20.41
N PRO A 201 12.10 -8.57 20.73
CA PRO A 201 13.46 -8.97 20.34
C PRO A 201 13.76 -8.82 18.84
N TYR A 202 14.99 -8.46 18.49
CA TYR A 202 15.43 -8.32 17.10
C TYR A 202 16.34 -9.47 16.67
N PHE A 203 15.95 -10.18 15.62
CA PHE A 203 16.61 -11.34 15.04
C PHE A 203 17.22 -11.03 13.67
N SER A 204 18.41 -11.59 13.42
CA SER A 204 19.11 -11.50 12.14
C SER A 204 18.52 -12.46 11.09
N ILE A 205 18.15 -11.96 9.93
CA ILE A 205 17.93 -12.83 8.75
C ILE A 205 19.26 -13.32 8.17
N GLU A 206 20.34 -12.54 8.31
CA GLU A 206 21.66 -12.87 7.76
C GLU A 206 22.30 -14.08 8.47
N ASN A 207 22.07 -14.22 9.77
CA ASN A 207 22.58 -15.34 10.57
C ASN A 207 21.55 -16.46 10.81
N LEU A 208 20.42 -16.45 10.10
CA LEU A 208 19.39 -17.47 10.25
C LEU A 208 19.80 -18.79 9.58
N HIS A 209 19.86 -19.84 10.37
CA HIS A 209 19.98 -21.22 9.93
C HIS A 209 18.60 -21.87 9.92
N LEU A 210 17.98 -21.94 8.74
CA LEU A 210 16.59 -22.37 8.56
C LEU A 210 16.35 -23.84 8.96
N ASP A 211 17.33 -24.72 8.73
CA ASP A 211 17.27 -26.15 9.08
C ASP A 211 17.03 -26.37 10.58
N ARG A 212 17.68 -25.55 11.41
CA ARG A 212 17.57 -25.60 12.87
C ARG A 212 16.60 -24.57 13.45
N LEU A 213 16.25 -23.55 12.68
CA LEU A 213 15.58 -22.32 13.15
C LEU A 213 16.36 -21.62 14.26
N VAL A 214 17.68 -21.56 14.08
CA VAL A 214 18.59 -20.86 15.00
C VAL A 214 19.08 -19.58 14.33
N THR A 215 19.11 -18.48 15.07
CA THR A 215 19.62 -17.20 14.58
C THR A 215 20.33 -16.40 15.68
N VAL A 216 20.87 -15.24 15.32
CA VAL A 216 21.40 -14.25 16.24
C VAL A 216 20.31 -13.26 16.63
N MET A 217 20.06 -13.12 17.92
CA MET A 217 19.31 -12.05 18.56
C MET A 217 20.27 -10.95 19.00
N TYR A 218 19.99 -9.70 18.64
CA TYR A 218 20.81 -8.56 19.06
C TYR A 218 20.23 -7.92 20.33
N SER A 219 20.94 -8.00 21.46
CA SER A 219 20.50 -7.44 22.74
C SER A 219 20.89 -5.97 22.89
N ARG A 220 19.87 -5.13 23.01
CA ARG A 220 20.03 -3.70 23.31
C ARG A 220 20.49 -3.44 24.75
N GLU A 221 20.16 -4.32 25.69
CA GLU A 221 20.59 -4.24 27.09
C GLU A 221 22.10 -4.45 27.21
N VAL A 222 22.62 -5.47 26.53
CA VAL A 222 24.06 -5.75 26.50
C VAL A 222 24.78 -4.64 25.74
N LEU A 223 24.23 -4.17 24.61
CA LEU A 223 24.76 -3.01 23.89
C LEU A 223 24.89 -1.78 24.80
N CYS A 224 23.83 -1.42 25.51
CA CYS A 224 23.84 -0.30 26.46
C CYS A 224 24.85 -0.48 27.59
N ARG A 225 25.00 -1.71 28.11
CA ARG A 225 25.99 -2.03 29.14
C ARG A 225 27.41 -1.81 28.64
N VAL A 226 27.73 -2.27 27.44
CA VAL A 226 29.06 -2.09 26.82
C VAL A 226 29.33 -0.62 26.50
N LEU A 227 28.31 0.10 26.02
CA LEU A 227 28.40 1.54 25.73
C LEU A 227 28.41 2.42 26.99
N GLY A 228 28.08 1.89 28.16
CA GLY A 228 27.98 2.67 29.40
C GLY A 228 26.83 3.69 29.41
N ILE A 229 25.74 3.42 28.67
CA ILE A 229 24.57 4.30 28.58
C ILE A 229 23.30 3.56 29.00
N ARG A 230 22.23 4.31 29.33
CA ARG A 230 20.91 3.73 29.63
C ARG A 230 20.11 3.48 28.35
N LEU A 231 19.15 2.56 28.39
CA LEU A 231 18.21 2.29 27.28
C LEU A 231 17.48 3.56 26.82
N THR A 232 17.12 4.45 27.76
CA THR A 232 16.46 5.73 27.45
C THR A 232 17.33 6.69 26.64
N HIS A 233 18.64 6.43 26.52
CA HIS A 233 19.56 7.24 25.72
C HIS A 233 19.68 6.74 24.27
N LEU A 234 19.19 5.53 23.94
CA LEU A 234 19.38 4.94 22.60
C LEU A 234 18.81 5.81 21.46
N PRO A 235 17.59 6.39 21.55
CA PRO A 235 17.09 7.28 20.50
C PRO A 235 17.98 8.51 20.26
N LEU A 236 18.48 9.13 21.34
CA LEU A 236 19.42 10.26 21.23
C LEU A 236 20.77 9.80 20.66
N PHE A 237 21.24 8.64 21.07
CA PHE A 237 22.46 8.04 20.57
C PHE A 237 22.39 7.81 19.06
N ALA A 238 21.29 7.24 18.55
CA ALA A 238 21.04 7.09 17.11
C ALA A 238 21.12 8.43 16.37
N CYS A 239 20.45 9.47 16.89
CA CYS A 239 20.47 10.81 16.28
C CYS A 239 21.88 11.41 16.23
N LEU A 240 22.68 11.25 17.28
CA LEU A 240 24.04 11.80 17.35
C LEU A 240 25.09 10.99 16.56
N LEU A 241 24.73 9.80 16.08
CA LEU A 241 25.51 9.02 15.10
C LEU A 241 25.10 9.29 13.66
N GLY A 242 24.02 10.02 13.47
CA GLY A 242 23.36 10.23 12.20
C GLY A 242 22.36 9.13 11.91
N ASN A 243 21.13 9.55 11.63
CA ASN A 243 20.02 8.70 11.21
C ASN A 243 19.29 9.37 10.04
N ASP A 244 18.14 8.82 9.65
CA ASP A 244 17.37 9.33 8.51
C ASP A 244 16.82 10.75 8.69
N ILE A 245 16.79 11.27 9.93
CA ILE A 245 16.35 12.64 10.23
C ILE A 245 17.54 13.59 10.45
N VAL A 246 18.61 13.11 11.10
CA VAL A 246 19.82 13.91 11.41
C VAL A 246 20.97 13.46 10.51
N PRO A 247 21.27 14.19 9.41
CA PRO A 247 22.38 13.88 8.52
C PRO A 247 23.76 13.80 9.19
N GLU A 248 24.53 12.80 8.79
CA GLU A 248 25.93 12.60 9.20
C GLU A 248 26.83 13.81 8.94
N SER A 249 26.61 14.50 7.81
CA SER A 249 27.40 15.66 7.40
C SER A 249 27.36 16.81 8.42
N MET A 250 26.29 16.93 9.20
CA MET A 250 26.16 17.94 10.25
C MET A 250 26.87 17.53 11.55
N LEU A 251 27.24 16.26 11.70
CA LEU A 251 27.77 15.71 12.95
C LEU A 251 29.30 15.55 12.93
N GLU A 252 29.96 15.77 11.79
CA GLU A 252 31.40 15.55 11.65
C GLU A 252 32.24 16.36 12.66
N GLY A 253 31.93 17.65 12.83
CA GLY A 253 32.60 18.52 13.80
C GLY A 253 32.37 18.08 15.24
N PHE A 254 31.15 17.61 15.54
CA PHE A 254 30.81 17.04 16.85
C PHE A 254 31.58 15.74 17.12
N TRP A 255 31.63 14.82 16.16
CA TRP A 255 32.40 13.58 16.29
C TRP A 255 33.89 13.85 16.51
N HIS A 256 34.46 14.84 15.82
CA HIS A 256 35.85 15.24 16.05
C HIS A 256 36.06 15.70 17.50
N LYS A 257 35.16 16.54 18.04
CA LYS A 257 35.20 16.98 19.45
C LYS A 257 35.06 15.81 20.44
N CYS A 258 34.17 14.86 20.17
CA CYS A 258 34.04 13.67 21.01
C CYS A 258 35.30 12.79 20.97
N LEU A 259 35.90 12.62 19.80
CA LEU A 259 37.12 11.82 19.63
C LEU A 259 38.33 12.45 20.33
N THR A 260 38.46 13.77 20.35
CA THR A 260 39.59 14.44 21.03
C THR A 260 39.44 14.46 22.54
N THR A 261 38.21 14.44 23.06
CA THR A 261 37.92 14.46 24.50
C THR A 261 37.83 13.07 25.13
N ASN A 262 37.83 12.00 24.31
CA ASN A 262 37.72 10.63 24.80
C ASN A 262 39.09 10.02 25.12
N PRO A 263 39.38 9.65 26.39
CA PRO A 263 40.66 9.07 26.79
C PRO A 263 40.89 7.62 26.35
N HIS A 264 39.86 6.93 25.83
CA HIS A 264 39.91 5.47 25.54
C HIS A 264 39.81 5.14 24.05
N ARG A 265 40.60 5.82 23.21
CA ARG A 265 40.66 5.48 21.78
C ARG A 265 41.41 4.16 21.59
N ASN A 266 40.73 3.14 21.09
CA ASN A 266 41.36 1.86 20.78
C ASN A 266 41.84 1.85 19.33
N SER A 267 43.16 1.73 19.14
CA SER A 267 43.79 1.68 17.82
C SER A 267 43.42 0.42 17.03
N SER A 268 42.96 -0.66 17.69
CA SER A 268 42.50 -1.88 17.02
C SER A 268 41.13 -1.73 16.36
N TYR A 269 40.35 -0.71 16.73
CA TYR A 269 39.03 -0.46 16.19
C TYR A 269 39.07 0.53 15.04
N ASN A 270 38.20 0.33 14.05
CA ASN A 270 38.06 1.27 12.96
C ASN A 270 37.55 2.64 13.46
N ARG A 271 37.68 3.67 12.61
CA ARG A 271 37.28 5.05 12.96
C ARG A 271 35.83 5.13 13.41
N ARG A 272 34.91 4.40 12.75
CA ARG A 272 33.48 4.45 13.07
C ARG A 272 33.19 3.87 14.46
N ALA A 273 33.74 2.71 14.79
CA ALA A 273 33.60 2.12 16.12
C ALA A 273 34.10 3.06 17.24
N ASN A 274 35.22 3.77 17.02
CA ASN A 274 35.71 4.77 17.95
C ASN A 274 34.78 5.99 18.08
N ILE A 275 34.09 6.40 17.00
CA ILE A 275 33.05 7.44 17.05
C ILE A 275 31.90 6.97 17.95
N LEU A 276 31.39 5.75 17.74
CA LEU A 276 30.29 5.20 18.54
C LEU A 276 30.60 5.21 20.04
N LEU A 277 31.77 4.69 20.43
CA LEU A 277 32.20 4.70 21.83
C LEU A 277 32.35 6.12 22.40
N SER A 278 32.88 7.06 21.61
CA SER A 278 33.08 8.45 22.04
C SER A 278 31.76 9.19 22.23
N VAL A 279 30.81 8.99 21.32
CA VAL A 279 29.47 9.58 21.43
C VAL A 279 28.73 8.99 22.64
N ALA A 280 28.81 7.67 22.86
CA ALA A 280 28.22 7.04 24.04
C ALA A 280 28.82 7.58 25.35
N ASN A 281 30.14 7.69 25.45
CA ASN A 281 30.82 8.29 26.61
C ASN A 281 30.38 9.73 26.84
N TYR A 282 30.20 10.53 25.78
CA TYR A 282 29.70 11.89 25.89
C TYR A 282 28.27 11.93 26.45
N ILE A 283 27.35 11.10 25.93
CA ILE A 283 25.96 11.03 26.40
C ILE A 283 25.88 10.51 27.84
N SER A 284 26.75 9.59 28.25
CA SER A 284 26.76 9.05 29.62
C SER A 284 26.93 10.11 30.71
N LYS A 285 27.54 11.25 30.37
CA LYS A 285 27.80 12.39 31.27
C LYS A 285 26.67 13.41 31.29
N LEU A 286 25.69 13.30 30.39
CA LEU A 286 24.60 14.26 30.29
C LEU A 286 23.43 13.89 31.23
N PRO A 287 22.82 14.88 31.90
CA PRO A 287 21.50 14.68 32.50
C PRO A 287 20.49 14.27 31.41
N CYS A 288 19.66 13.28 31.71
CA CYS A 288 18.62 12.81 30.79
C CYS A 288 17.37 13.64 30.97
N SER A 289 17.32 14.78 30.29
CA SER A 289 16.23 15.73 30.34
C SER A 289 16.08 16.46 29.01
N TYR A 290 14.89 16.98 28.76
CA TYR A 290 14.63 17.85 27.61
C TYR A 290 15.51 19.13 27.60
N SER A 291 15.87 19.67 28.77
CA SER A 291 16.78 20.82 28.85
C SER A 291 18.17 20.49 28.30
N SER A 292 18.68 19.29 28.55
CA SER A 292 19.95 18.83 27.98
C SER A 292 19.84 18.59 26.47
N LEU A 293 18.70 18.10 25.97
CA LEU A 293 18.45 18.00 24.53
C LEU A 293 18.54 19.37 23.84
N LYS A 294 17.84 20.38 24.39
CA LYS A 294 17.88 21.75 23.87
C LYS A 294 19.29 22.34 23.87
N HIS A 295 20.05 22.09 24.91
CA HIS A 295 21.43 22.55 24.97
C HIS A 295 22.30 21.90 23.88
N LEU A 296 22.07 20.62 23.55
CA LEU A 296 22.74 19.99 22.41
C LEU A 296 22.32 20.62 21.08
N GLU A 297 21.05 20.98 20.92
CA GLU A 297 20.56 21.68 19.73
C GLU A 297 21.22 23.05 19.53
N GLU A 298 21.68 23.70 20.61
CA GLU A 298 22.45 24.96 20.54
C GLU A 298 23.92 24.76 20.19
N ILE A 299 24.52 23.64 20.58
CA ILE A 299 25.94 23.33 20.35
C ILE A 299 26.17 22.73 18.96
N LEU A 300 25.23 21.91 18.49
CA LEU A 300 25.34 21.22 17.22
C LEU A 300 25.05 22.19 16.06
N PRO A 301 25.75 22.07 14.92
CA PRO A 301 25.52 22.92 13.76
C PRO A 301 24.27 22.46 12.99
N LEU A 302 23.10 22.43 13.65
CA LEU A 302 21.82 21.96 13.09
C LEU A 302 21.18 22.97 12.11
N GLY A 303 21.90 24.03 11.75
CA GLY A 303 21.40 25.09 10.88
C GLY A 303 20.25 25.88 11.52
N SER A 304 19.25 26.24 10.72
CA SER A 304 18.07 26.99 11.15
C SER A 304 17.00 26.10 11.82
N ASP A 305 17.00 24.78 11.58
CA ASP A 305 16.04 23.86 12.17
C ASP A 305 16.52 23.35 13.54
N LYS A 306 16.22 24.15 14.57
CA LYS A 306 16.49 23.78 15.97
C LYS A 306 15.60 22.65 16.50
N THR A 307 14.68 22.09 15.71
CA THR A 307 13.80 20.99 16.14
C THR A 307 14.25 19.62 15.64
N LEU A 308 15.34 19.57 14.87
CA LEU A 308 15.76 18.37 14.17
C LEU A 308 16.09 17.20 15.12
N LEU A 309 16.79 17.48 16.22
CA LEU A 309 17.17 16.46 17.20
C LEU A 309 15.94 15.95 17.96
N CYS A 310 15.04 16.85 18.37
CA CYS A 310 13.74 16.49 18.93
C CYS A 310 12.93 15.57 18.00
N ARG A 311 12.83 15.91 16.70
CA ARG A 311 12.16 15.07 15.70
C ARG A 311 12.84 13.72 15.52
N GLY A 312 14.17 13.69 15.51
CA GLY A 312 14.96 12.45 15.41
C GLY A 312 14.75 11.51 16.60
N VAL A 313 14.65 12.05 17.81
CA VAL A 313 14.34 11.23 19.00
C VAL A 313 12.89 10.75 18.95
N ASN A 314 11.96 11.60 18.46
CA ASN A 314 10.54 11.27 18.38
C ASN A 314 10.24 10.14 17.39
N SER A 315 11.03 10.00 16.31
CA SER A 315 10.82 8.94 15.30
C SER A 315 11.06 7.53 15.83
N TYR A 316 11.75 7.38 16.97
CA TYR A 316 11.95 6.10 17.65
C TYR A 316 10.95 5.81 18.78
N LEU A 317 9.98 6.70 19.01
CA LEU A 317 8.95 6.50 20.04
C LEU A 317 7.74 5.77 19.46
N LEU A 318 7.52 4.55 19.93
CA LEU A 318 6.37 3.75 19.52
C LEU A 318 5.10 4.18 20.26
N PRO A 319 3.91 3.81 19.76
CA PRO A 319 2.64 4.18 20.40
C PRO A 319 2.59 3.79 21.88
N GLY A 320 2.19 4.75 22.74
CA GLY A 320 2.12 4.57 24.18
C GLY A 320 3.44 4.76 24.94
N GLN A 321 4.56 5.00 24.24
CA GLN A 321 5.86 5.23 24.86
C GLN A 321 6.11 6.71 25.15
N GLN A 322 6.93 6.97 26.17
CA GLN A 322 7.37 8.30 26.54
C GLN A 322 8.90 8.35 26.59
N SER A 323 9.47 9.54 26.37
CA SER A 323 10.90 9.77 26.45
C SER A 323 11.21 10.88 27.45
N PRO A 324 12.18 10.71 28.36
CA PRO A 324 12.66 11.80 29.21
C PRO A 324 13.30 12.95 28.41
N TRP A 325 13.68 12.71 27.15
CA TRP A 325 14.23 13.71 26.26
C TRP A 325 13.17 14.57 25.58
N ILE A 326 11.89 14.16 25.55
CA ILE A 326 10.82 14.87 24.84
C ILE A 326 9.64 15.11 25.79
N PRO A 327 9.14 16.35 25.93
CA PRO A 327 8.00 16.63 26.80
C PRO A 327 6.69 16.03 26.23
N PRO A 328 5.75 15.58 27.08
CA PRO A 328 4.53 14.87 26.67
C PRO A 328 3.66 15.63 25.64
N ASN A 329 3.64 16.96 25.72
CA ASN A 329 2.81 17.80 24.85
C ASN A 329 3.32 17.85 23.41
N ILE A 330 4.61 17.59 23.17
CA ILE A 330 5.20 17.55 21.82
C ILE A 330 4.95 16.19 21.17
N THR A 331 4.89 15.13 21.97
CA THR A 331 4.60 13.75 21.54
C THR A 331 3.23 13.65 20.85
N ASN A 332 2.23 14.42 21.30
CA ASN A 332 0.86 14.40 20.78
C ASN A 332 0.67 15.00 19.37
N CYS A 333 1.52 15.92 18.90
CA CYS A 333 1.31 16.58 17.60
C CYS A 333 1.52 15.64 16.40
N GLN A 334 2.29 14.56 16.55
CA GLN A 334 2.42 13.50 15.53
C GLN A 334 1.63 12.23 15.90
N LEU A 335 1.40 11.97 17.19
CA LEU A 335 0.53 10.86 17.62
C LEU A 335 -0.95 11.06 17.26
N LEU A 336 -1.43 12.30 17.14
CA LEU A 336 -2.80 12.57 16.64
C LEU A 336 -2.98 12.17 15.16
N SER A 337 -1.94 12.32 14.32
CA SER A 337 -1.95 11.74 12.96
C SER A 337 -1.84 10.20 12.97
N LEU A 338 -1.08 9.63 13.91
CA LEU A 338 -0.93 8.17 14.07
C LEU A 338 -2.22 7.51 14.61
N GLN A 339 -2.96 8.13 15.54
CA GLN A 339 -4.21 7.60 16.07
C GLN A 339 -5.38 7.79 15.11
N GLN A 340 -5.45 8.88 14.34
CA GLN A 340 -6.47 8.99 13.27
C GLN A 340 -6.27 7.95 12.16
N GLN A 341 -5.04 7.46 11.94
CA GLN A 341 -4.74 6.43 10.94
C GLN A 341 -4.78 4.99 11.49
N SER A 342 -4.47 4.76 12.78
CA SER A 342 -4.49 3.43 13.42
C SER A 342 -5.76 3.10 14.20
N ALA A 343 -6.55 4.09 14.68
CA ALA A 343 -7.87 3.83 15.27
C ALA A 343 -8.84 3.26 14.21
N LEU A 344 -8.69 3.68 12.95
CA LEU A 344 -9.35 3.06 11.78
C LEU A 344 -8.88 1.62 11.49
N CYS A 345 -7.94 1.04 12.26
CA CYS A 345 -7.52 -0.35 12.09
C CYS A 345 -8.10 -1.28 13.18
N GLN A 346 -8.67 -0.75 14.26
CA GLN A 346 -9.27 -1.54 15.35
C GLN A 346 -10.73 -1.22 15.68
N ASP A 347 -11.36 -0.27 14.99
CA ASP A 347 -12.75 0.03 15.26
C ASP A 347 -13.68 -1.11 14.81
N LYS A 348 -14.37 -1.70 15.79
CA LYS A 348 -15.57 -2.54 15.60
C LYS A 348 -16.62 -1.86 14.71
N GLU A 349 -16.53 -0.54 14.48
CA GLU A 349 -17.37 0.24 13.57
C GLU A 349 -17.05 0.01 12.08
N ILE A 350 -15.82 -0.34 11.70
CA ILE A 350 -15.46 -0.67 10.30
C ILE A 350 -15.92 -2.08 9.94
N PHE A 351 -15.83 -3.00 10.90
CA PHE A 351 -16.54 -4.27 10.80
C PHE A 351 -18.02 -4.01 10.61
N GLN A 352 -18.63 -3.05 11.33
CA GLN A 352 -20.03 -2.67 11.10
C GLN A 352 -20.26 -2.09 9.70
N VAL A 353 -19.44 -1.20 9.13
CA VAL A 353 -19.70 -0.64 7.78
C VAL A 353 -19.63 -1.72 6.69
N THR A 354 -18.63 -2.60 6.73
CA THR A 354 -18.48 -3.69 5.76
C THR A 354 -19.49 -4.83 6.02
N PHE A 355 -19.82 -5.09 7.29
CA PHE A 355 -20.91 -5.99 7.72
C PHE A 355 -22.29 -5.42 7.36
N PHE A 356 -22.51 -4.11 7.40
CA PHE A 356 -23.75 -3.43 6.98
C PHE A 356 -23.87 -3.33 5.48
N LEU A 357 -22.77 -3.19 4.72
CA LEU A 357 -22.77 -3.39 3.28
C LEU A 357 -23.15 -4.85 2.96
N LYS A 358 -22.53 -5.85 3.59
CA LYS A 358 -22.91 -7.27 3.45
C LYS A 358 -24.35 -7.57 3.92
N LEU A 359 -24.83 -6.94 4.99
CA LEU A 359 -26.20 -7.07 5.48
C LEU A 359 -27.20 -6.39 4.55
N ARG A 360 -26.89 -5.22 3.97
CA ARG A 360 -27.74 -4.56 2.97
C ARG A 360 -27.92 -5.46 1.74
N TYR A 361 -26.88 -6.19 1.33
CA TYR A 361 -26.96 -7.21 0.31
C TYR A 361 -27.81 -8.43 0.73
N HIS A 362 -27.72 -8.90 1.98
CA HIS A 362 -28.57 -9.98 2.50
C HIS A 362 -30.04 -9.53 2.75
N PHE A 363 -30.29 -8.28 3.11
CA PHE A 363 -31.62 -7.72 3.35
C PHE A 363 -32.38 -7.47 2.03
N ILE A 364 -31.66 -7.13 0.95
CA ILE A 364 -32.22 -7.09 -0.41
C ILE A 364 -32.56 -8.50 -0.92
N ALA A 365 -31.80 -9.53 -0.53
CA ALA A 365 -32.13 -10.92 -0.83
C ALA A 365 -33.30 -11.44 0.02
N MET A 366 -33.39 -11.07 1.30
CA MET A 366 -34.51 -11.43 2.17
C MET A 366 -35.83 -10.74 1.78
N THR A 367 -35.79 -9.48 1.33
CA THR A 367 -36.99 -8.78 0.85
C THR A 367 -37.53 -9.36 -0.47
N LYS A 368 -36.67 -9.91 -1.33
CA LYS A 368 -37.10 -10.72 -2.50
C LYS A 368 -37.86 -11.99 -2.08
N ASN A 369 -37.37 -12.71 -1.06
CA ASN A 369 -38.05 -13.92 -0.54
C ASN A 369 -39.34 -13.59 0.24
N PHE A 370 -39.39 -12.44 0.92
CA PHE A 370 -40.59 -12.00 1.66
C PHE A 370 -41.71 -11.49 0.73
N LEU A 371 -41.37 -10.90 -0.42
CA LEU A 371 -42.37 -10.58 -1.47
C LEU A 371 -42.86 -11.84 -2.21
N PHE A 372 -42.02 -12.85 -2.37
CA PHE A 372 -42.42 -14.14 -2.98
C PHE A 372 -43.42 -14.90 -2.08
N LEU A 373 -43.22 -14.87 -0.76
CA LEU A 373 -44.17 -15.45 0.21
C LEU A 373 -45.52 -14.71 0.25
N LYS A 374 -45.53 -13.37 0.11
CA LYS A 374 -46.78 -12.59 0.03
C LYS A 374 -47.57 -12.86 -1.24
N CYS A 375 -46.90 -13.21 -2.34
CA CYS A 375 -47.56 -13.57 -3.60
C CYS A 375 -48.24 -14.95 -3.53
N GLN A 376 -47.69 -15.92 -2.78
CA GLN A 376 -48.35 -17.21 -2.54
C GLN A 376 -49.52 -17.12 -1.56
N VAL A 377 -49.45 -16.26 -0.54
CA VAL A 377 -50.55 -16.09 0.44
C VAL A 377 -51.74 -15.31 -0.16
N GLY A 378 -51.49 -14.43 -1.14
CA GLY A 378 -52.53 -13.69 -1.86
C GLY A 378 -53.37 -14.52 -2.85
N GLN A 379 -52.96 -15.75 -3.18
CA GLN A 379 -53.72 -16.67 -4.05
C GLN A 379 -54.68 -17.59 -3.27
N ILE A 380 -54.67 -17.59 -1.94
CA ILE A 380 -55.44 -18.55 -1.11
C ILE A 380 -56.76 -17.96 -0.55
N MET A 381 -57.04 -16.66 -0.69
CA MET A 381 -58.32 -16.08 -0.25
C MET A 381 -59.04 -15.33 -1.38
N GLY A 382 -60.02 -16.02 -2.01
CA GLY A 382 -61.02 -15.46 -2.93
C GLY A 382 -61.98 -14.46 -2.25
N ASN A 383 -62.98 -13.85 -2.90
CA ASN A 383 -63.78 -14.24 -4.07
C ASN A 383 -64.63 -13.03 -4.57
N SER A 384 -64.72 -12.86 -5.90
CA SER A 384 -65.92 -12.48 -6.72
C SER A 384 -66.57 -11.06 -6.66
N PRO A 385 -67.41 -10.65 -7.66
CA PRO A 385 -67.31 -10.76 -9.14
C PRO A 385 -67.83 -9.50 -9.93
N CYS A 386 -67.87 -9.58 -11.29
CA CYS A 386 -68.61 -8.75 -12.31
C CYS A 386 -67.87 -7.47 -12.83
N ILE A 387 -67.75 -7.08 -14.12
CA ILE A 387 -68.17 -7.41 -15.52
C ILE A 387 -67.05 -6.78 -16.41
N GLY A 388 -66.33 -7.45 -17.32
CA GLY A 388 -66.68 -7.73 -18.71
C GLY A 388 -66.13 -6.71 -19.73
N GLN A 389 -64.96 -6.96 -20.36
CA GLN A 389 -64.72 -6.90 -21.83
C GLN A 389 -63.24 -7.04 -22.21
N GLN A 390 -63.00 -7.73 -23.33
CA GLN A 390 -61.73 -7.99 -24.00
C GLN A 390 -61.05 -6.73 -24.50
N LEU A 391 -59.73 -6.67 -24.37
CA LEU A 391 -58.78 -6.23 -25.41
C LEU A 391 -57.41 -6.79 -25.03
N GLY A 392 -56.83 -7.62 -25.90
CA GLY A 392 -55.48 -8.13 -25.73
C GLY A 392 -54.46 -7.06 -26.12
N THR A 393 -53.37 -6.97 -25.36
CA THR A 393 -52.07 -6.49 -25.81
C THR A 393 -51.01 -6.87 -24.77
N GLU A 394 -49.84 -7.27 -25.28
CA GLU A 394 -48.59 -7.51 -24.56
C GLU A 394 -48.30 -6.43 -23.52
N MET A 395 -47.88 -6.81 -22.31
CA MET A 395 -47.30 -5.87 -21.35
C MET A 395 -45.79 -6.11 -21.22
N TYR A 396 -45.05 -5.36 -22.04
CA TYR A 396 -43.72 -4.88 -21.71
C TYR A 396 -43.71 -4.40 -20.25
N PHE A 397 -42.77 -4.87 -19.43
CA PHE A 397 -42.39 -4.16 -18.21
C PHE A 397 -41.33 -3.12 -18.58
N PRO A 398 -41.65 -1.81 -18.56
CA PRO A 398 -40.65 -0.78 -18.74
C PRO A 398 -39.82 -0.68 -17.46
N PHE A 399 -38.51 -0.86 -17.56
CA PHE A 399 -37.59 -0.26 -16.60
C PHE A 399 -37.72 1.26 -16.74
N PHE A 400 -38.48 1.89 -15.84
CA PHE A 400 -38.52 3.35 -15.78
C PHE A 400 -37.19 3.87 -15.22
N TYR A 401 -36.36 4.39 -16.13
CA TYR A 401 -35.45 5.49 -15.85
C TYR A 401 -36.29 6.67 -15.35
N PHE A 402 -36.01 7.18 -14.15
CA PHE A 402 -36.63 8.40 -13.66
C PHE A 402 -35.69 9.59 -13.86
N GLU A 403 -35.82 10.24 -15.02
CA GLU A 403 -35.47 11.66 -15.19
C GLU A 403 -36.71 12.51 -14.87
N ASN A 404 -37.15 12.57 -13.60
CA ASN A 404 -38.06 13.64 -13.15
C ASN A 404 -38.17 13.74 -11.62
N PRO A 405 -38.00 14.93 -10.99
CA PRO A 405 -38.02 15.08 -9.53
C PRO A 405 -39.40 14.91 -8.84
N GLU A 406 -40.52 14.95 -9.56
CA GLU A 406 -41.85 15.02 -8.92
C GLU A 406 -42.43 13.67 -8.44
N VAL A 407 -41.93 12.53 -8.92
CA VAL A 407 -42.44 11.20 -8.51
C VAL A 407 -41.89 10.76 -7.13
N SER A 408 -40.80 11.38 -6.67
CA SER A 408 -40.21 11.14 -5.35
C SER A 408 -41.12 11.56 -4.19
N HIS A 409 -41.94 12.58 -4.38
CA HIS A 409 -42.81 13.14 -3.34
C HIS A 409 -44.00 12.24 -2.99
N LYS A 410 -44.49 11.43 -3.93
CA LYS A 410 -45.66 10.56 -3.71
C LYS A 410 -45.30 9.29 -2.94
N LEU A 411 -44.13 8.71 -3.21
CA LEU A 411 -43.64 7.53 -2.51
C LEU A 411 -43.25 7.82 -1.05
N VAL A 412 -42.71 9.02 -0.77
CA VAL A 412 -42.43 9.49 0.60
C VAL A 412 -43.73 9.76 1.37
N SER A 413 -44.76 10.30 0.70
CA SER A 413 -46.09 10.49 1.30
C SER A 413 -46.78 9.17 1.63
N ASP A 414 -46.64 8.15 0.78
CA ASP A 414 -47.24 6.82 1.01
C ASP A 414 -46.51 6.04 2.11
N LEU A 415 -45.17 6.17 2.21
CA LEU A 415 -44.36 5.60 3.30
C LEU A 415 -44.64 6.25 4.66
N LEU A 416 -44.90 7.56 4.69
CA LEU A 416 -45.31 8.28 5.90
C LEU A 416 -46.76 7.96 6.30
N GLY A 417 -47.63 7.61 5.35
CA GLY A 417 -48.98 7.12 5.61
C GLY A 417 -49.02 5.79 6.37
N CYS A 418 -48.10 4.87 6.08
CA CYS A 418 -48.02 3.57 6.77
C CYS A 418 -47.53 3.66 8.23
N ALA A 419 -46.85 4.74 8.64
CA ALA A 419 -46.40 4.94 10.02
C ALA A 419 -47.54 5.32 10.99
N SER A 420 -48.73 5.61 10.47
CA SER A 420 -49.89 6.08 11.26
C SER A 420 -50.77 4.97 11.86
N GLN A 421 -50.41 3.68 11.72
CA GLN A 421 -51.26 2.54 12.16
C GLN A 421 -50.78 1.74 13.38
N TRP A 422 -49.76 2.18 14.12
CA TRP A 422 -49.41 1.56 15.41
C TRP A 422 -50.14 2.22 16.58
N ARG A 423 -51.35 1.74 16.88
CA ARG A 423 -52.10 2.07 18.11
C ARG A 423 -51.51 1.29 19.30
N CYS A 424 -50.97 2.01 20.29
CA CYS A 424 -50.79 1.48 21.64
C CYS A 424 -52.02 1.85 22.50
N GLN A 425 -52.62 0.85 23.14
CA GLN A 425 -53.80 0.98 24.02
C GLN A 425 -53.40 1.49 25.42
N ARG A 426 -53.84 2.70 25.79
CA ARG A 426 -54.50 3.09 27.07
C ARG A 426 -54.43 4.61 27.33
N ALA A 427 -55.62 5.23 27.46
CA ALA A 427 -56.08 6.34 28.32
C ALA A 427 -55.04 7.39 28.81
N GLU A 428 -55.19 8.73 28.73
CA GLU A 428 -56.37 9.61 28.76
C GLU A 428 -56.02 11.05 28.28
N LYS A 429 -56.97 11.73 27.60
CA LYS A 429 -57.25 13.20 27.49
C LYS A 429 -56.06 14.16 27.25
N GLN A 430 -55.99 14.94 26.15
CA GLN A 430 -56.93 15.99 25.73
C GLN A 430 -56.62 16.42 24.27
N GLN A 431 -57.68 16.67 23.49
CA GLN A 431 -57.64 17.17 22.10
C GLN A 431 -57.11 18.60 21.97
N CYS A 432 -56.50 18.94 20.83
CA CYS A 432 -56.93 20.10 20.01
C CYS A 432 -56.35 20.08 18.57
N LEU A 433 -57.26 19.79 17.64
CA LEU A 433 -57.44 20.17 16.23
C LEU A 433 -56.30 20.75 15.35
N LEU A 434 -56.10 20.07 14.21
CA LEU A 434 -55.49 20.55 12.96
C LEU A 434 -56.36 21.58 12.24
N THR A 435 -55.72 22.56 11.57
CA THR A 435 -56.27 23.18 10.35
C THR A 435 -55.15 23.39 9.33
N ILE A 436 -55.38 22.91 8.10
CA ILE A 436 -54.49 22.94 6.92
C ILE A 436 -54.77 24.21 6.10
N TRP A 437 -53.74 24.84 5.53
CA TRP A 437 -53.88 25.85 4.48
C TRP A 437 -52.99 25.51 3.26
N HIS A 438 -53.61 25.45 2.08
CA HIS A 438 -53.02 25.17 0.77
C HIS A 438 -52.70 26.49 0.06
N GLY A 439 -51.50 26.63 -0.53
CA GLY A 439 -51.13 27.80 -1.34
C GLY A 439 -49.93 27.54 -2.26
N SER A 440 -50.14 27.78 -3.56
CA SER A 440 -49.27 27.49 -4.71
C SER A 440 -47.97 28.31 -4.76
N TRP A 441 -46.87 27.71 -5.26
CA TRP A 441 -45.66 28.46 -5.67
C TRP A 441 -45.10 27.98 -7.02
N ARG A 442 -44.90 28.95 -7.93
CA ARG A 442 -44.12 28.85 -9.17
C ARG A 442 -42.63 28.98 -8.84
N ILE A 443 -41.79 28.16 -9.47
CA ILE A 443 -40.33 28.17 -9.35
C ILE A 443 -39.74 29.19 -10.35
N TYR A 444 -38.95 30.14 -9.85
CA TYR A 444 -37.98 30.89 -10.65
C TYR A 444 -36.57 30.38 -10.30
N LEU A 445 -35.83 29.91 -11.32
CA LEU A 445 -34.42 29.54 -11.27
C LEU A 445 -33.55 30.80 -11.13
N TRP A 446 -32.76 30.94 -10.05
CA TRP A 446 -31.63 31.89 -9.99
C TRP A 446 -30.40 31.28 -9.27
N HIS A 447 -29.23 31.58 -9.85
CA HIS A 447 -27.86 31.16 -9.52
C HIS A 447 -27.41 31.58 -8.10
N PRO A 448 -26.43 30.92 -7.45
CA PRO A 448 -26.04 31.21 -6.08
C PRO A 448 -24.99 32.33 -6.03
N MET A 449 -25.44 33.56 -5.79
CA MET A 449 -24.62 34.59 -5.14
C MET A 449 -25.53 35.56 -4.40
N LYS A 450 -25.18 35.81 -3.13
CA LYS A 450 -25.76 36.78 -2.18
C LYS A 450 -27.09 36.39 -1.53
N VAL A 451 -27.02 35.94 -0.27
CA VAL A 451 -27.98 36.37 0.77
C VAL A 451 -27.21 36.58 2.08
N PHE A 452 -26.75 37.82 2.29
CA PHE A 452 -26.64 38.41 3.61
C PHE A 452 -27.94 39.24 3.79
N THR A 453 -28.60 39.11 4.94
CA THR A 453 -29.70 39.97 5.44
C THR A 453 -31.10 39.75 4.85
N LEU A 454 -31.99 39.14 5.65
CA LEU A 454 -33.43 39.47 5.72
C LEU A 454 -34.03 38.81 6.99
N LEU A 455 -33.90 39.52 8.12
CA LEU A 455 -34.66 39.28 9.35
C LEU A 455 -35.50 40.54 9.59
N SER A 456 -36.76 40.50 9.19
CA SER A 456 -37.80 41.38 9.72
C SER A 456 -39.16 40.84 9.32
N CYS A 457 -40.10 40.87 10.27
CA CYS A 457 -41.51 40.48 10.15
C CYS A 457 -41.83 39.02 10.46
N LEU A 458 -41.73 38.63 11.74
CA LEU A 458 -42.77 37.82 12.39
C LEU A 458 -42.85 38.21 13.87
N ASN A 459 -44.03 38.69 14.26
CA ASN A 459 -44.32 39.37 15.51
C ASN A 459 -45.03 38.37 16.45
N THR A 460 -44.29 37.72 17.34
CA THR A 460 -44.83 36.99 18.50
C THR A 460 -43.81 36.99 19.64
N PRO A 461 -44.19 37.33 20.89
CA PRO A 461 -43.23 37.52 21.97
C PRO A 461 -43.01 36.21 22.73
N ARG A 462 -41.83 35.62 22.55
CA ARG A 462 -41.03 34.81 23.50
C ARG A 462 -40.05 33.95 22.71
N VAL A 463 -39.01 34.60 22.20
CA VAL A 463 -37.80 33.92 21.72
C VAL A 463 -36.70 34.27 22.72
N LEU A 464 -36.24 33.26 23.46
CA LEU A 464 -34.97 33.32 24.18
C LEU A 464 -33.87 33.30 23.11
N VAL A 465 -33.28 34.46 22.87
CA VAL A 465 -32.11 34.64 22.01
C VAL A 465 -30.91 34.01 22.71
N TRP A 466 -30.32 32.97 22.13
CA TRP A 466 -28.94 32.57 22.43
C TRP A 466 -28.12 32.83 21.17
N GLY A 467 -27.45 33.97 21.14
CA GLY A 467 -26.46 34.31 20.12
C GLY A 467 -25.19 33.51 20.33
N CYS A 468 -24.65 32.94 19.25
CA CYS A 468 -23.27 32.49 19.22
C CYS A 468 -22.48 33.56 18.46
N GLU A 469 -21.76 34.41 19.19
CA GLU A 469 -20.73 35.26 18.60
C GLU A 469 -19.60 34.35 18.12
N VAL A 470 -19.36 34.33 16.81
CA VAL A 470 -18.09 33.87 16.24
C VAL A 470 -17.29 35.14 15.99
N GLU A 471 -16.37 35.44 16.91
CA GLU A 471 -15.40 36.51 16.73
C GLU A 471 -14.60 36.27 15.45
N SER A 472 -14.46 37.34 14.68
CA SER A 472 -13.76 37.41 13.42
C SER A 472 -12.25 37.34 13.63
N LEU A 473 -11.64 36.19 13.33
CA LEU A 473 -10.21 36.13 13.02
C LEU A 473 -9.99 36.73 11.63
N SER A 474 -9.62 38.01 11.63
CA SER A 474 -9.24 38.77 10.45
C SER A 474 -7.76 38.57 10.12
N GLY A 475 -7.48 38.26 8.85
CA GLY A 475 -6.32 38.77 8.12
C GLY A 475 -4.96 38.09 8.31
N ARG A 476 -4.70 37.03 7.55
CA ARG A 476 -3.64 36.91 6.49
C ARG A 476 -3.29 35.44 6.23
N ALA A 477 -3.39 35.05 4.95
CA ALA A 477 -2.82 33.85 4.33
C ALA A 477 -3.17 32.48 4.96
N LEU A 478 -4.36 31.96 4.65
CA LEU A 478 -4.65 30.52 4.72
C LEU A 478 -5.41 30.10 3.46
N GLY A 479 -4.72 29.40 2.57
CA GLY A 479 -5.34 28.65 1.48
C GLY A 479 -6.07 27.41 2.03
N GLN A 480 -7.20 27.10 1.38
CA GLN A 480 -7.91 25.82 1.36
C GLN A 480 -7.65 24.84 2.53
N SER A 481 -8.47 24.91 3.59
CA SER A 481 -8.58 23.81 4.56
C SER A 481 -10.05 23.38 4.72
N ARG A 482 -10.31 22.08 4.50
CA ARG A 482 -11.61 21.38 4.59
C ARG A 482 -12.03 21.03 6.04
N LEU A 483 -11.43 21.67 7.04
CA LEU A 483 -11.63 21.39 8.46
C LEU A 483 -12.95 21.93 9.07
N PRO A 484 -13.51 23.09 8.64
CA PRO A 484 -14.66 23.69 9.33
C PRO A 484 -15.97 22.89 9.22
N VAL A 485 -16.17 22.16 8.12
CA VAL A 485 -17.44 21.45 7.83
C VAL A 485 -17.56 20.15 8.61
N LEU A 486 -16.45 19.44 8.78
CA LEU A 486 -16.38 18.21 9.58
C LEU A 486 -16.67 18.49 11.06
N LEU A 487 -16.14 19.61 11.59
CA LEU A 487 -16.35 20.03 12.97
C LEU A 487 -17.83 20.36 13.23
N VAL A 488 -18.51 21.00 12.27
CA VAL A 488 -19.94 21.33 12.36
C VAL A 488 -20.80 20.06 12.33
N GLY A 489 -20.47 19.08 11.50
CA GLY A 489 -21.16 17.79 11.46
C GLY A 489 -21.04 16.99 12.76
N ILE A 490 -19.83 16.94 13.34
CA ILE A 490 -19.54 16.27 14.61
C ILE A 490 -20.26 16.99 15.78
N LEU A 491 -20.23 18.33 15.80
CA LEU A 491 -20.92 19.14 16.81
C LEU A 491 -22.45 18.97 16.75
N CYS A 492 -23.03 18.84 15.56
CA CYS A 492 -24.45 18.56 15.39
C CYS A 492 -24.84 17.15 15.88
N CYS A 493 -24.01 16.13 15.63
CA CYS A 493 -24.24 14.76 16.11
C CYS A 493 -24.11 14.63 17.63
N LEU A 494 -23.13 15.34 18.22
CA LEU A 494 -22.96 15.43 19.67
C LEU A 494 -24.13 16.17 20.32
N ARG A 495 -24.63 17.26 19.71
CA ARG A 495 -25.83 17.96 20.18
C ARG A 495 -27.09 17.12 20.09
N ALA A 496 -27.27 16.33 19.03
CA ALA A 496 -28.40 15.42 18.89
C ALA A 496 -28.36 14.29 19.94
N SER A 497 -27.17 13.75 20.22
CA SER A 497 -26.97 12.74 21.28
C SER A 497 -27.24 13.32 22.68
N LEU A 498 -26.81 14.55 22.94
CA LEU A 498 -27.08 15.27 24.19
C LEU A 498 -28.58 15.62 24.37
N LEU A 499 -29.28 16.00 23.30
CA LEU A 499 -30.73 16.25 23.33
C LEU A 499 -31.54 14.98 23.62
N LEU A 500 -31.13 13.83 23.08
CA LEU A 500 -31.75 12.53 23.37
C LEU A 500 -31.51 12.09 24.82
N SER A 501 -30.35 12.43 25.39
CA SER A 501 -30.04 12.15 26.79
C SER A 501 -30.85 13.01 27.78
N HIS A 502 -31.21 14.24 27.41
CA HIS A 502 -32.02 15.14 28.23
C HIS A 502 -33.53 14.85 28.20
N LEU A 503 -34.02 14.09 27.23
CA LEU A 503 -35.44 13.67 27.13
C LEU A 503 -35.77 12.40 27.93
N GLY A 504 -34.85 11.91 28.77
CA GLY A 504 -35.13 10.87 29.77
C GLY A 504 -35.40 9.47 29.20
N CYS A 505 -34.99 9.17 27.96
CA CYS A 505 -35.05 7.81 27.42
C CYS A 505 -33.85 6.97 27.89
N SER A 506 -34.01 6.29 29.03
CA SER A 506 -33.06 5.30 29.55
C SER A 506 -33.23 3.95 28.82
N ARG A 507 -32.81 3.85 27.56
CA ARG A 507 -32.63 2.55 26.85
C ARG A 507 -31.40 2.61 25.93
N PRO A 508 -30.68 1.48 25.73
CA PRO A 508 -29.46 1.46 24.92
C PRO A 508 -29.75 1.96 23.50
N ALA A 509 -28.79 2.70 22.93
CA ALA A 509 -28.91 3.39 21.64
C ALA A 509 -29.56 2.49 20.58
N ASP A 510 -30.74 2.91 20.10
CA ASP A 510 -31.51 2.20 19.09
C ASP A 510 -30.68 2.08 17.80
N PRO A 511 -30.45 0.86 17.25
CA PRO A 511 -29.71 0.65 16.02
C PRO A 511 -30.23 1.52 14.86
N ALA A 512 -31.51 1.90 14.86
CA ALA A 512 -32.11 2.76 13.86
C ALA A 512 -31.55 4.20 13.87
N VAL A 513 -31.15 4.72 15.03
CA VAL A 513 -30.60 6.08 15.17
C VAL A 513 -29.16 6.15 14.65
N ASN A 514 -28.35 5.12 14.94
CA ASN A 514 -27.01 4.99 14.34
C ASN A 514 -27.11 4.77 12.83
N LEU A 515 -28.08 3.98 12.36
CA LEU A 515 -28.34 3.81 10.93
C LEU A 515 -28.72 5.13 10.26
N PHE A 516 -29.56 5.95 10.91
CA PHE A 516 -30.01 7.24 10.40
C PHE A 516 -28.87 8.27 10.39
N CYS A 517 -28.00 8.29 11.40
CA CYS A 517 -26.80 9.12 11.42
C CYS A 517 -25.79 8.70 10.35
N CYS A 518 -25.54 7.40 10.15
CA CYS A 518 -24.71 6.91 9.04
C CYS A 518 -25.33 7.23 7.67
N PHE A 519 -26.66 7.14 7.55
CA PHE A 519 -27.39 7.49 6.32
C PHE A 519 -27.32 8.99 6.05
N LEU A 520 -27.41 9.85 7.07
CA LEU A 520 -27.25 11.30 6.94
C LEU A 520 -25.81 11.75 6.66
N ILE A 521 -24.81 11.01 7.17
CA ILE A 521 -23.40 11.17 6.77
C ILE A 521 -23.24 10.80 5.29
N LEU A 522 -23.80 9.67 4.84
CA LEU A 522 -23.75 9.26 3.45
C LEU A 522 -24.54 10.17 2.49
N LEU A 523 -25.63 10.81 2.95
CA LEU A 523 -26.46 11.71 2.15
C LEU A 523 -25.91 13.15 2.04
N ASN A 524 -25.10 13.62 2.99
CA ASN A 524 -24.40 14.92 2.88
C ASN A 524 -23.12 14.85 2.04
N PHE A 525 -22.77 13.67 1.52
CA PHE A 525 -21.53 13.36 0.81
C PHE A 525 -21.68 13.49 -0.72
N GLY A 526 -22.44 14.49 -1.18
CA GLY A 526 -22.73 14.73 -2.61
C GLY A 526 -21.50 14.98 -3.50
N ASP A 527 -20.33 15.29 -2.90
CA ASP A 527 -19.03 15.47 -3.57
C ASP A 527 -17.95 14.43 -3.14
N ASN A 528 -18.32 13.34 -2.46
CA ASN A 528 -17.35 12.47 -1.76
C ASN A 528 -17.14 11.06 -2.36
N ALA A 529 -17.42 10.86 -3.65
CA ALA A 529 -17.07 9.61 -4.34
C ALA A 529 -15.55 9.37 -4.39
N PHE A 530 -14.75 10.43 -4.59
CA PHE A 530 -13.30 10.35 -4.63
C PHE A 530 -12.70 9.84 -3.31
N PHE A 531 -13.19 10.36 -2.18
CA PHE A 531 -12.74 9.92 -0.84
C PHE A 531 -13.03 8.44 -0.58
N LEU A 532 -14.16 7.93 -1.09
CA LEU A 532 -14.50 6.51 -0.99
C LEU A 532 -13.49 5.64 -1.76
N PHE A 533 -13.12 6.02 -2.99
CA PHE A 533 -12.15 5.27 -3.79
C PHE A 533 -10.74 5.35 -3.22
N GLU A 534 -10.34 6.51 -2.72
CA GLU A 534 -9.07 6.68 -2.02
C GLU A 534 -8.97 5.77 -0.79
N GLN A 535 -10.04 5.69 0.02
CA GLN A 535 -10.10 4.81 1.19
C GLN A 535 -10.10 3.32 0.80
N LEU A 536 -10.81 2.93 -0.27
CA LEU A 536 -10.77 1.56 -0.78
C LEU A 536 -9.36 1.19 -1.28
N ALA A 537 -8.72 2.10 -2.02
CA ALA A 537 -7.35 1.92 -2.49
C ALA A 537 -6.37 1.82 -1.32
N LYS A 538 -6.57 2.60 -0.25
CA LYS A 538 -5.77 2.53 0.99
C LYS A 538 -5.89 1.16 1.65
N GLU A 539 -7.10 0.61 1.77
CA GLU A 539 -7.33 -0.71 2.36
C GLU A 539 -6.66 -1.81 1.53
N GLN A 540 -6.83 -1.77 0.20
CA GLN A 540 -6.15 -2.67 -0.72
C GLN A 540 -4.63 -2.55 -0.64
N HIS A 541 -4.10 -1.33 -0.48
CA HIS A 541 -2.68 -1.08 -0.29
C HIS A 541 -2.16 -1.75 0.97
N VAL A 542 -2.77 -1.46 2.12
CA VAL A 542 -2.40 -2.08 3.40
C VAL A 542 -2.48 -3.60 3.32
N GLN A 543 -3.47 -4.17 2.61
CA GLN A 543 -3.62 -5.61 2.42
C GLN A 543 -2.74 -6.21 1.29
N SER A 544 -1.83 -5.41 0.72
CA SER A 544 -0.95 -5.78 -0.39
C SER A 544 -1.68 -6.30 -1.64
N GLU A 545 -2.92 -5.86 -1.87
CA GLU A 545 -3.69 -6.16 -3.08
C GLU A 545 -3.30 -5.24 -4.21
N ASN A 546 -2.84 -4.05 -3.87
CA ASN A 546 -2.50 -3.01 -4.81
C ASN A 546 -1.32 -2.19 -4.28
N TYR A 547 -0.23 -2.09 -5.02
CA TYR A 547 0.96 -1.39 -4.50
C TYR A 547 1.09 0.07 -4.93
N CYS A 548 0.31 0.53 -5.92
CA CYS A 548 0.54 1.82 -6.57
C CYS A 548 -0.66 2.74 -6.62
N VAL A 549 -1.87 2.20 -6.73
CA VAL A 549 -3.06 3.03 -6.95
C VAL A 549 -3.32 3.97 -5.79
N PHE A 550 -3.06 3.53 -4.56
CA PHE A 550 -3.17 4.41 -3.39
C PHE A 550 -2.22 5.61 -3.50
N ASN A 551 -0.96 5.40 -3.88
CA ASN A 551 0.01 6.49 -4.04
C ASN A 551 -0.41 7.46 -5.14
N ILE A 552 -0.97 6.96 -6.24
CA ILE A 552 -1.48 7.78 -7.34
C ILE A 552 -2.70 8.60 -6.89
N LEU A 553 -3.69 7.98 -6.24
CA LEU A 553 -4.91 8.66 -5.81
C LEU A 553 -4.67 9.67 -4.69
N SER A 554 -3.84 9.34 -3.70
CA SER A 554 -3.60 10.18 -2.54
C SER A 554 -2.52 11.24 -2.76
N HIS A 555 -1.48 10.93 -3.52
CA HIS A 555 -0.30 11.79 -3.65
C HIS A 555 -0.04 12.28 -5.08
N GLY A 556 -0.74 11.73 -6.09
CA GLY A 556 -0.48 12.06 -7.49
C GLY A 556 0.95 11.70 -7.91
N GLU A 557 1.52 10.66 -7.31
CA GLU A 557 2.93 10.30 -7.48
C GLU A 557 3.13 8.78 -7.52
N ILE A 558 4.15 8.36 -8.28
CA ILE A 558 4.61 6.98 -8.36
C ILE A 558 6.12 6.91 -8.66
N GLU A 559 6.79 5.95 -8.04
CA GLU A 559 8.20 5.64 -8.29
C GLU A 559 8.39 4.24 -8.87
N CYS A 560 9.46 4.08 -9.67
CA CYS A 560 9.91 2.78 -10.16
C CYS A 560 11.44 2.73 -10.16
N SER A 561 11.97 1.70 -9.48
CA SER A 561 13.41 1.51 -9.31
C SER A 561 14.11 0.96 -10.56
N ASN A 562 15.44 0.83 -10.49
CA ASN A 562 16.28 0.24 -11.53
C ASN A 562 15.76 -1.13 -11.98
N SER A 563 16.02 -1.45 -13.24
CA SER A 563 15.86 -2.79 -13.81
C SER A 563 17.20 -3.23 -14.40
N LEU A 564 17.34 -4.51 -14.73
CA LEU A 564 18.47 -5.00 -15.53
C LEU A 564 18.31 -4.55 -17.00
N GLU A 565 18.53 -3.27 -17.25
CA GLU A 565 18.49 -2.62 -18.57
C GLU A 565 19.90 -2.19 -18.99
N ASP A 566 20.21 -2.33 -20.28
CA ASP A 566 21.53 -2.03 -20.84
C ASP A 566 21.56 -0.61 -21.41
N ASP A 567 22.17 0.32 -20.66
CA ASP A 567 22.25 1.73 -21.05
C ASP A 567 22.97 1.99 -22.40
N TYR A 568 23.74 1.01 -22.90
CA TYR A 568 24.42 1.12 -24.20
C TYR A 568 23.64 0.48 -25.35
N ASP A 569 22.52 -0.18 -25.06
CA ASP A 569 21.63 -0.75 -26.06
C ASP A 569 20.65 0.33 -26.53
N THR A 570 20.82 0.79 -27.78
CA THR A 570 19.94 1.79 -28.39
C THR A 570 18.72 1.18 -29.08
N GLU A 571 18.65 -0.15 -29.18
CA GLU A 571 17.56 -0.84 -29.87
C GLU A 571 16.33 -0.97 -28.96
N ILE A 572 16.54 -1.19 -27.66
CA ILE A 572 15.46 -1.39 -26.68
C ILE A 572 15.39 -0.16 -25.75
N PRO A 573 14.32 0.65 -25.81
CA PRO A 573 14.15 1.76 -24.88
C PRO A 573 13.98 1.25 -23.44
N GLY A 574 14.31 2.09 -22.46
CA GLY A 574 14.11 1.71 -21.05
C GLY A 574 12.64 1.49 -20.69
N GLN A 575 12.37 0.62 -19.71
CA GLN A 575 11.00 0.21 -19.34
C GLN A 575 10.08 1.39 -19.02
N ALA A 576 10.66 2.45 -18.43
CA ALA A 576 9.91 3.64 -18.05
C ALA A 576 9.27 4.31 -19.26
N LEU A 577 9.99 4.33 -20.39
CA LEU A 577 9.53 4.95 -21.62
C LEU A 577 8.56 4.02 -22.36
N ILE A 578 8.91 2.73 -22.46
CA ILE A 578 8.07 1.71 -23.12
C ILE A 578 6.64 1.71 -22.54
N TYR A 579 6.50 1.67 -21.22
CA TYR A 579 5.19 1.54 -20.58
C TYR A 579 4.52 2.88 -20.23
N ARG A 580 5.14 4.02 -20.55
CA ARG A 580 4.56 5.34 -20.25
C ARG A 580 3.19 5.53 -20.90
N PRO A 581 2.96 5.19 -22.19
CA PRO A 581 1.64 5.33 -22.80
C PRO A 581 0.56 4.53 -22.05
N ALA A 582 0.86 3.29 -21.65
CA ALA A 582 -0.08 2.49 -20.85
C ALA A 582 -0.38 3.15 -19.50
N ARG A 583 0.64 3.68 -18.81
CA ARG A 583 0.45 4.40 -17.55
C ARG A 583 -0.38 5.68 -17.71
N GLN A 584 -0.25 6.41 -18.81
CA GLN A 584 -1.10 7.58 -19.09
C GLN A 584 -2.59 7.23 -19.15
N HIS A 585 -2.95 6.09 -19.75
CA HIS A 585 -4.33 5.58 -19.75
C HIS A 585 -4.79 5.18 -18.35
N ILE A 586 -3.94 4.45 -17.61
CA ILE A 586 -4.23 4.04 -16.24
C ILE A 586 -4.50 5.25 -15.34
N TYR A 587 -3.66 6.30 -15.41
CA TYR A 587 -3.86 7.52 -14.64
C TYR A 587 -5.17 8.22 -14.99
N SER A 588 -5.58 8.18 -16.25
CA SER A 588 -6.84 8.79 -16.68
C SER A 588 -8.06 8.06 -16.12
N ILE A 589 -7.97 6.74 -15.95
CA ILE A 589 -9.02 5.94 -15.30
C ILE A 589 -9.10 6.27 -13.82
N LEU A 590 -7.96 6.39 -13.14
CA LEU A 590 -7.90 6.60 -11.70
C LEU A 590 -8.29 8.02 -11.27
N LEU A 591 -7.83 9.04 -11.98
CA LEU A 591 -7.95 10.42 -11.51
C LEU A 591 -9.24 11.10 -11.98
N GLU A 592 -9.90 10.53 -12.99
CA GLU A 592 -11.08 11.05 -13.69
C GLU A 592 -10.89 12.51 -14.19
N SER A 593 -11.67 12.90 -15.21
CA SER A 593 -11.62 14.28 -15.70
C SER A 593 -12.34 15.22 -14.73
N GLY A 594 -11.66 16.26 -14.24
CA GLY A 594 -12.26 17.26 -13.36
C GLY A 594 -13.32 18.13 -14.07
N LYS A 595 -14.01 18.99 -13.30
CA LYS A 595 -14.91 20.05 -13.81
C LYS A 595 -14.07 21.08 -14.59
N GLY A 596 -13.70 20.77 -15.83
CA GLY A 596 -12.74 21.49 -16.64
C GLY A 596 -12.09 20.66 -17.76
N GLY A 597 -12.32 19.34 -17.79
CA GLY A 597 -11.88 18.47 -18.89
C GLY A 597 -10.46 17.91 -18.73
N THR A 598 -9.63 18.45 -17.84
CA THR A 598 -8.24 18.03 -17.65
C THR A 598 -8.04 17.20 -16.38
N CYS A 599 -7.33 16.08 -16.51
CA CYS A 599 -6.89 15.26 -15.38
C CYS A 599 -5.64 15.87 -14.75
N PRO A 600 -5.45 15.76 -13.41
CA PRO A 600 -4.23 16.22 -12.75
C PRO A 600 -2.99 15.47 -13.25
N LEU A 601 -1.86 16.18 -13.32
CA LEU A 601 -0.56 15.60 -13.69
C LEU A 601 -0.10 14.60 -12.62
N VAL A 602 0.52 13.51 -13.05
CA VAL A 602 1.15 12.53 -12.16
C VAL A 602 2.66 12.70 -12.19
N LYS A 603 3.28 12.71 -11.00
CA LYS A 603 4.73 12.78 -10.83
C LYS A 603 5.34 11.38 -10.92
N GLU A 604 6.21 11.14 -11.90
CA GLU A 604 6.95 9.88 -12.04
C GLU A 604 8.41 10.00 -11.60
N TRP A 605 8.82 9.19 -10.63
CA TRP A 605 10.22 8.97 -10.25
C TRP A 605 10.72 7.63 -10.78
N PHE A 606 10.90 7.57 -12.10
CA PHE A 606 11.26 6.34 -12.78
C PHE A 606 12.73 6.36 -13.19
N VAL A 607 13.47 5.33 -12.79
CA VAL A 607 14.84 5.14 -13.27
C VAL A 607 14.80 4.66 -14.73
N TYR A 608 15.48 5.38 -15.62
CA TYR A 608 15.75 4.98 -17.00
C TYR A 608 16.98 5.73 -17.52
N PHE A 609 17.56 5.24 -18.62
CA PHE A 609 18.74 5.85 -19.23
C PHE A 609 18.52 7.34 -19.57
N GLY A 610 19.44 8.18 -19.12
CA GLY A 610 19.39 9.63 -19.34
C GLY A 610 18.52 10.40 -18.32
N ASN A 611 17.80 9.75 -17.41
CA ASN A 611 17.06 10.45 -16.36
C ASN A 611 17.97 10.78 -15.16
N PRO A 612 18.24 12.06 -14.86
CA PRO A 612 19.07 12.43 -13.72
C PRO A 612 18.33 12.35 -12.38
N LEU A 613 17.01 12.07 -12.37
CA LEU A 613 16.14 12.01 -11.18
C LEU A 613 16.26 13.25 -10.27
N LYS A 614 16.59 14.42 -10.83
CA LYS A 614 16.65 15.69 -10.07
C LYS A 614 15.26 16.23 -9.78
N GLN A 615 14.29 15.89 -10.62
CA GLN A 615 12.88 16.26 -10.52
C GLN A 615 12.06 15.10 -11.12
N PRO A 616 10.77 14.97 -10.75
CA PRO A 616 9.93 13.96 -11.36
C PRO A 616 9.57 14.35 -12.80
N ASP A 617 9.35 13.34 -13.64
CA ASP A 617 8.68 13.56 -14.91
C ASP A 617 7.20 13.85 -14.64
N LEU A 618 6.67 14.93 -15.22
CA LEU A 618 5.26 15.29 -15.08
C LEU A 618 4.46 14.70 -16.24
N ILE A 619 3.66 13.68 -15.93
CA ILE A 619 2.95 12.91 -16.93
C ILE A 619 1.49 13.35 -16.99
N GLN A 620 1.04 13.71 -18.19
CA GLN A 620 -0.36 14.03 -18.46
C GLN A 620 -1.15 12.75 -18.70
N PRO A 621 -2.21 12.48 -17.93
CA PRO A 621 -3.13 11.39 -18.24
C PRO A 621 -3.80 11.58 -19.60
N VAL A 622 -3.99 10.46 -20.31
CA VAL A 622 -4.60 10.41 -21.64
C VAL A 622 -5.77 9.43 -21.57
N GLN A 623 -6.92 9.77 -22.14
CA GLN A 623 -8.07 8.86 -22.13
C GLN A 623 -7.84 7.69 -23.08
N PRO A 624 -8.05 6.43 -22.63
CA PRO A 624 -8.03 5.30 -23.54
C PRO A 624 -9.21 5.36 -24.52
N SER A 625 -8.99 4.86 -25.73
CA SER A 625 -10.03 4.79 -26.76
C SER A 625 -10.98 3.62 -26.50
N VAL A 626 -12.00 3.84 -25.67
CA VAL A 626 -13.03 2.85 -25.31
C VAL A 626 -14.35 3.17 -26.02
N THR A 627 -14.95 2.19 -26.68
CA THR A 627 -16.26 2.30 -27.32
C THR A 627 -17.34 2.62 -26.29
N GLY A 628 -18.03 3.77 -26.45
CA GLY A 628 -19.03 4.25 -25.48
C GLY A 628 -18.46 5.13 -24.35
N GLY A 629 -17.17 5.45 -24.40
CA GLY A 629 -16.48 6.27 -23.41
C GLY A 629 -15.82 5.45 -22.30
N THR A 630 -14.80 6.03 -21.65
CA THR A 630 -14.10 5.37 -20.54
C THR A 630 -15.04 5.28 -19.32
N PRO A 631 -15.30 4.08 -18.75
CA PRO A 631 -16.10 3.93 -17.54
C PRO A 631 -15.46 4.63 -16.34
N ASN A 632 -16.27 5.18 -15.44
CA ASN A 632 -15.79 5.77 -14.19
C ASN A 632 -15.48 4.69 -13.13
N LEU A 633 -14.77 5.07 -12.06
CA LEU A 633 -14.37 4.16 -10.98
C LEU A 633 -15.57 3.54 -10.27
N LYS A 634 -16.71 4.23 -10.19
CA LYS A 634 -17.94 3.68 -9.61
C LYS A 634 -18.42 2.46 -10.38
N THR A 635 -18.41 2.52 -11.70
CA THR A 635 -18.75 1.38 -12.56
C THR A 635 -17.71 0.29 -12.43
N LEU A 636 -16.43 0.62 -12.60
CA LEU A 636 -15.37 -0.38 -12.60
C LEU A 636 -15.24 -1.10 -11.25
N TRP A 637 -15.28 -0.39 -10.12
CA TRP A 637 -14.94 -0.99 -8.82
C TRP A 637 -16.15 -1.48 -8.03
N LEU A 638 -17.33 -0.88 -8.22
CA LEU A 638 -18.50 -1.14 -7.36
C LEU A 638 -19.65 -1.84 -8.08
N ALA A 639 -19.78 -1.70 -9.40
CA ALA A 639 -20.84 -2.35 -10.15
C ALA A 639 -20.58 -3.85 -10.33
N LYS A 640 -21.64 -4.61 -10.63
CA LYS A 640 -21.61 -6.06 -10.84
C LYS A 640 -22.45 -6.43 -12.04
N GLY A 641 -22.11 -7.52 -12.69
CA GLY A 641 -22.86 -8.09 -13.81
C GLY A 641 -21.95 -8.41 -15.00
N PRO A 642 -22.40 -9.27 -15.92
CA PRO A 642 -21.58 -9.72 -17.05
C PRO A 642 -21.15 -8.57 -17.96
N ASP A 643 -22.02 -7.58 -18.18
CA ASP A 643 -21.67 -6.39 -18.99
C ASP A 643 -20.58 -5.54 -18.33
N VAL A 644 -20.57 -5.48 -16.99
CA VAL A 644 -19.53 -4.78 -16.22
C VAL A 644 -18.21 -5.53 -16.36
N GLU A 645 -18.19 -6.87 -16.23
CA GLU A 645 -16.96 -7.66 -16.44
C GLU A 645 -16.41 -7.47 -17.86
N LYS A 646 -17.29 -7.43 -18.87
CA LYS A 646 -16.91 -7.14 -20.26
C LYS A 646 -16.30 -5.74 -20.38
N GLN A 647 -16.89 -4.73 -19.73
CA GLN A 647 -16.35 -3.37 -19.68
C GLN A 647 -15.00 -3.29 -18.97
N ARG A 648 -14.81 -4.01 -17.85
CA ARG A 648 -13.53 -4.07 -17.13
C ARG A 648 -12.43 -4.62 -18.02
N TYR A 649 -12.70 -5.74 -18.69
CA TYR A 649 -11.74 -6.38 -19.60
C TYR A 649 -11.43 -5.50 -20.81
N SER A 650 -12.45 -4.92 -21.45
CA SER A 650 -12.27 -3.99 -22.57
C SER A 650 -11.48 -2.74 -22.17
N THR A 651 -11.77 -2.14 -21.00
CA THR A 651 -11.04 -0.98 -20.48
C THR A 651 -9.58 -1.32 -20.19
N PHE A 652 -9.33 -2.51 -19.64
CA PHE A 652 -7.97 -3.01 -19.41
C PHE A 652 -7.18 -3.13 -20.71
N LEU A 653 -7.75 -3.74 -21.75
CA LEU A 653 -7.08 -3.86 -23.05
C LEU A 653 -6.87 -2.51 -23.73
N ALA A 654 -7.81 -1.57 -23.57
CA ALA A 654 -7.68 -0.22 -24.11
C ALA A 654 -6.51 0.56 -23.50
N CYS A 655 -6.08 0.27 -22.26
CA CYS A 655 -4.84 0.82 -21.71
C CYS A 655 -3.60 0.47 -22.56
N PHE A 656 -3.64 -0.66 -23.26
CA PHE A 656 -2.55 -1.17 -24.09
C PHE A 656 -2.85 -1.05 -25.60
N HIS A 657 -3.91 -0.36 -26.00
CA HIS A 657 -4.38 -0.27 -27.39
C HIS A 657 -4.73 -1.62 -28.04
N LEU A 658 -5.24 -2.57 -27.26
CA LEU A 658 -5.57 -3.94 -27.71
C LEU A 658 -7.07 -4.26 -27.62
N GLN A 659 -7.93 -3.24 -27.61
CA GLN A 659 -9.38 -3.43 -27.52
C GLN A 659 -9.96 -4.25 -28.68
N ASP A 660 -9.32 -4.23 -29.85
CA ASP A 660 -9.77 -4.94 -31.05
C ASP A 660 -9.42 -6.44 -31.00
N GLU A 661 -8.46 -6.83 -30.17
CA GLU A 661 -7.99 -8.23 -29.97
C GLU A 661 -8.72 -8.93 -28.81
N MET A 662 -9.86 -8.39 -28.40
CA MET A 662 -10.56 -8.83 -27.19
C MET A 662 -11.05 -10.28 -27.31
N GLU A 663 -11.59 -10.68 -28.46
CA GLU A 663 -12.17 -12.01 -28.65
C GLU A 663 -11.07 -13.09 -28.65
N GLU A 664 -9.94 -12.81 -29.31
CA GLU A 664 -8.77 -13.66 -29.38
C GLU A 664 -8.13 -13.85 -28.01
N LEU A 665 -7.93 -12.77 -27.25
CA LEU A 665 -7.33 -12.82 -25.92
C LEU A 665 -8.25 -13.51 -24.91
N GLN A 666 -9.58 -13.37 -25.03
CA GLN A 666 -10.54 -14.08 -24.18
C GLN A 666 -10.62 -15.58 -24.46
N ALA A 667 -10.25 -16.02 -25.66
CA ALA A 667 -10.19 -17.45 -26.00
C ALA A 667 -8.99 -18.16 -25.34
N LEU A 668 -7.98 -17.42 -24.89
CA LEU A 668 -6.79 -17.95 -24.23
C LEU A 668 -7.01 -18.15 -22.72
N GLU A 669 -6.25 -19.08 -22.14
CA GLU A 669 -6.15 -19.19 -20.68
C GLU A 669 -5.64 -17.86 -20.09
N ALA A 670 -6.20 -17.45 -18.95
CA ALA A 670 -5.96 -16.11 -18.37
C ALA A 670 -4.47 -15.73 -18.21
N PRO A 671 -3.55 -16.60 -17.74
CA PRO A 671 -2.12 -16.26 -17.68
C PRO A 671 -1.50 -16.04 -19.06
N VAL A 672 -1.90 -16.84 -20.05
CA VAL A 672 -1.43 -16.71 -21.44
C VAL A 672 -2.00 -15.45 -22.07
N ALA A 673 -3.28 -15.14 -21.84
CA ALA A 673 -3.92 -13.91 -22.31
C ALA A 673 -3.21 -12.66 -21.77
N GLY A 674 -2.92 -12.61 -20.47
CA GLY A 674 -2.18 -11.50 -19.86
C GLY A 674 -0.77 -11.34 -20.43
N PHE A 675 -0.06 -12.45 -20.65
CA PHE A 675 1.26 -12.44 -21.27
C PHE A 675 1.22 -12.00 -22.74
N CYS A 676 0.29 -12.53 -23.53
CA CYS A 676 0.10 -12.15 -24.93
C CYS A 676 -0.30 -10.68 -25.08
N CYS A 677 -1.15 -10.15 -24.20
CA CYS A 677 -1.46 -8.72 -24.13
C CYS A 677 -0.18 -7.89 -23.97
N LEU A 678 0.70 -8.29 -23.06
CA LEU A 678 1.97 -7.60 -22.86
C LEU A 678 2.92 -7.73 -24.05
N LEU A 679 3.02 -8.92 -24.66
CA LEU A 679 3.84 -9.12 -25.85
C LEU A 679 3.35 -8.30 -27.04
N ALA A 680 2.05 -8.30 -27.31
CA ALA A 680 1.46 -7.50 -28.38
C ALA A 680 1.75 -6.01 -28.17
N TYR A 681 1.59 -5.52 -26.93
CA TYR A 681 1.97 -4.16 -26.57
C TYR A 681 3.45 -3.87 -26.82
N LEU A 682 4.35 -4.78 -26.41
CA LEU A 682 5.79 -4.62 -26.63
C LEU A 682 6.15 -4.57 -28.12
N MET A 683 5.56 -5.44 -28.94
CA MET A 683 5.75 -5.43 -30.40
C MET A 683 5.28 -4.12 -31.04
N MET A 684 4.27 -3.45 -30.48
CA MET A 684 3.83 -2.13 -30.94
C MET A 684 4.76 -1.00 -30.49
N GLN A 685 5.30 -1.06 -29.27
CA GLN A 685 6.11 0.02 -28.69
C GLN A 685 7.60 -0.05 -29.06
N VAL A 686 8.12 -1.24 -29.37
CA VAL A 686 9.55 -1.48 -29.60
C VAL A 686 9.75 -1.99 -31.03
N SER A 687 10.05 -1.06 -31.94
CA SER A 687 10.20 -1.34 -33.38
C SER A 687 11.38 -2.25 -33.74
N SER A 688 12.31 -2.47 -32.80
CA SER A 688 13.48 -3.33 -32.98
C SER A 688 13.25 -4.78 -32.58
N LEU A 689 12.06 -5.14 -32.09
CA LEU A 689 11.74 -6.53 -31.77
C LEU A 689 11.59 -7.36 -33.05
N SER A 690 12.32 -8.46 -33.11
CA SER A 690 12.31 -9.37 -34.25
C SER A 690 11.24 -10.45 -34.11
N LEU A 691 11.00 -11.20 -35.20
CA LEU A 691 10.17 -12.39 -35.15
C LEU A 691 10.79 -13.46 -34.24
N GLU A 692 12.12 -13.55 -34.20
CA GLU A 692 12.85 -14.46 -33.34
C GLU A 692 12.70 -14.11 -31.86
N ASP A 693 12.67 -12.81 -31.51
CA ASP A 693 12.37 -12.33 -30.16
C ASP A 693 10.95 -12.78 -29.73
N LEU A 694 9.96 -12.58 -30.61
CA LEU A 694 8.57 -12.99 -30.38
C LEU A 694 8.46 -14.52 -30.20
N ASN A 695 9.07 -15.29 -31.12
CA ASN A 695 9.07 -16.75 -31.05
C ASN A 695 9.72 -17.26 -29.77
N ALA A 696 10.77 -16.60 -29.27
CA ALA A 696 11.41 -16.96 -28.01
C ALA A 696 10.48 -16.78 -26.79
N PHE A 697 9.72 -15.68 -26.75
CA PHE A 697 8.75 -15.45 -25.68
C PHE A 697 7.55 -16.41 -25.76
N LEU A 698 7.03 -16.69 -26.95
CA LEU A 698 5.96 -17.67 -27.13
C LEU A 698 6.41 -19.08 -26.74
N ALA A 699 7.61 -19.48 -27.18
CA ALA A 699 8.18 -20.76 -26.81
C ALA A 699 8.41 -20.88 -25.29
N LEU A 700 8.83 -19.79 -24.64
CA LEU A 700 8.97 -19.72 -23.19
C LEU A 700 7.65 -20.09 -22.49
N ILE A 701 6.57 -19.36 -22.76
CA ILE A 701 5.32 -19.56 -22.01
C ILE A 701 4.69 -20.93 -22.29
N LEU A 702 4.80 -21.42 -23.53
CA LEU A 702 4.28 -22.74 -23.91
C LEU A 702 5.08 -23.87 -23.23
N CYS A 703 6.42 -23.80 -23.25
CA CYS A 703 7.26 -24.83 -22.62
C CYS A 703 7.23 -24.76 -21.09
N LEU A 704 7.01 -23.58 -20.50
CA LEU A 704 6.99 -23.40 -19.05
C LEU A 704 5.85 -24.17 -18.38
N LYS A 705 4.69 -24.31 -19.05
CA LYS A 705 3.53 -25.05 -18.52
C LYS A 705 3.90 -26.47 -18.05
N GLY A 706 4.76 -27.17 -18.79
CA GLY A 706 5.17 -28.54 -18.50
C GLY A 706 6.37 -28.72 -17.54
N LYS A 707 6.98 -27.63 -17.04
CA LYS A 707 8.25 -27.72 -16.29
C LYS A 707 8.12 -27.41 -14.80
N SER A 708 8.46 -28.36 -13.94
CA SER A 708 8.58 -28.15 -12.49
C SER A 708 9.77 -27.25 -12.11
N ALA A 709 9.77 -26.72 -10.88
CA ALA A 709 10.90 -25.95 -10.34
C ALA A 709 12.22 -26.75 -10.41
N ALA A 710 12.22 -28.03 -10.03
CA ALA A 710 13.41 -28.88 -10.08
C ALA A 710 13.98 -29.06 -11.50
N GLN A 711 13.11 -29.20 -12.50
CA GLN A 711 13.54 -29.29 -13.90
C GLN A 711 14.17 -27.97 -14.36
N LEU A 712 13.58 -26.83 -14.01
CA LEU A 712 14.11 -25.50 -14.33
C LEU A 712 15.44 -25.24 -13.62
N THR A 713 15.58 -25.60 -12.35
CA THR A 713 16.83 -25.52 -11.59
C THR A 713 17.95 -26.34 -12.26
N GLY A 714 17.62 -27.52 -12.80
CA GLY A 714 18.56 -28.36 -13.54
C GLY A 714 19.03 -27.81 -14.89
N LEU A 715 18.33 -26.82 -15.49
CA LEU A 715 18.73 -26.25 -16.78
C LEU A 715 20.12 -25.61 -16.71
N GLN A 716 20.95 -25.93 -17.71
CA GLN A 716 22.31 -25.42 -17.85
C GLN A 716 22.42 -24.55 -19.11
N LEU A 717 22.79 -23.29 -18.92
CA LEU A 717 23.01 -22.38 -20.03
C LEU A 717 24.44 -22.48 -20.55
N ALA A 718 24.59 -22.67 -21.87
CA ALA A 718 25.90 -22.64 -22.51
C ALA A 718 26.53 -21.23 -22.47
N GLN A 719 25.70 -20.20 -22.62
CA GLN A 719 26.09 -18.80 -22.57
C GLN A 719 24.92 -17.94 -22.09
N VAL A 720 25.22 -16.71 -21.67
CA VAL A 720 24.22 -15.69 -21.32
C VAL A 720 24.26 -14.60 -22.39
N ASP A 721 23.09 -14.33 -22.99
CA ASP A 721 22.93 -13.23 -23.94
C ASP A 721 22.42 -11.95 -23.25
N SER A 722 23.11 -10.83 -23.49
CA SER A 722 22.80 -9.55 -22.85
C SER A 722 21.46 -8.96 -23.32
N ARG A 723 21.12 -9.10 -24.60
CA ARG A 723 19.84 -8.60 -25.13
C ARG A 723 18.68 -9.38 -24.51
N ALA A 724 18.83 -10.71 -24.39
CA ALA A 724 17.84 -11.53 -23.70
C ALA A 724 17.71 -11.19 -22.19
N VAL A 725 18.80 -10.79 -21.51
CA VAL A 725 18.70 -10.29 -20.13
C VAL A 725 17.87 -9.01 -20.08
N HIS A 726 18.14 -8.06 -20.98
CA HIS A 726 17.42 -6.80 -21.08
C HIS A 726 15.93 -7.02 -21.38
N LEU A 727 15.60 -7.83 -22.40
CA LEU A 727 14.23 -8.16 -22.78
C LEU A 727 13.45 -8.83 -21.63
N GLY A 728 14.07 -9.79 -20.93
CA GLY A 728 13.46 -10.41 -19.75
C GLY A 728 13.14 -9.39 -18.67
N ALA A 729 14.04 -8.44 -18.40
CA ALA A 729 13.82 -7.39 -17.42
C ALA A 729 12.68 -6.43 -17.81
N VAL A 730 12.59 -6.05 -19.09
CA VAL A 730 11.50 -5.23 -19.64
C VAL A 730 10.16 -5.95 -19.52
N LEU A 731 10.10 -7.24 -19.86
CA LEU A 731 8.88 -8.02 -19.74
C LEU A 731 8.40 -8.12 -18.28
N ILE A 732 9.30 -8.43 -17.33
CA ILE A 732 8.96 -8.50 -15.89
C ILE A 732 8.44 -7.16 -15.37
N ARG A 733 8.98 -6.02 -15.85
CA ARG A 733 8.43 -4.69 -15.54
C ARG A 733 7.07 -4.46 -16.17
N GLY A 734 6.84 -4.99 -17.37
CA GLY A 734 5.54 -5.01 -18.01
C GLY A 734 4.46 -5.69 -17.19
N LEU A 735 4.78 -6.84 -16.57
CA LEU A 735 3.86 -7.52 -15.65
C LEU A 735 3.43 -6.60 -14.48
N THR A 736 4.33 -5.76 -13.95
CA THR A 736 3.92 -4.78 -12.91
C THR A 736 2.96 -3.71 -13.44
N THR A 737 3.06 -3.36 -14.72
CA THR A 737 2.12 -2.44 -15.39
C THR A 737 0.78 -3.12 -15.66
N LEU A 738 0.76 -4.41 -16.04
CA LEU A 738 -0.47 -5.20 -16.12
C LEU A 738 -1.18 -5.23 -14.75
N LEU A 739 -0.46 -5.45 -13.66
CA LEU A 739 -1.06 -5.44 -12.31
C LEU A 739 -1.68 -4.09 -11.95
N MET A 740 -1.02 -2.99 -12.35
CA MET A 740 -1.55 -1.64 -12.13
C MET A 740 -2.83 -1.40 -12.95
N ALA A 741 -2.82 -1.78 -14.23
CA ALA A 741 -4.01 -1.70 -15.09
C ALA A 741 -5.15 -2.60 -14.58
N ASN A 742 -4.83 -3.83 -14.16
CA ASN A 742 -5.79 -4.78 -13.61
C ASN A 742 -6.50 -4.17 -12.39
N SER A 743 -5.74 -3.56 -11.48
CA SER A 743 -6.28 -2.92 -10.29
C SER A 743 -7.12 -1.69 -10.62
N ALA A 744 -6.66 -0.83 -11.53
CA ALA A 744 -7.41 0.35 -11.97
C ALA A 744 -8.72 -0.02 -12.67
N CYS A 745 -8.75 -1.13 -13.41
CA CYS A 745 -9.91 -1.60 -14.16
C CYS A 745 -10.86 -2.49 -13.35
N GLY A 746 -10.65 -2.67 -12.03
CA GLY A 746 -11.55 -3.46 -11.19
C GLY A 746 -11.34 -4.98 -11.27
N PHE A 747 -10.09 -5.42 -11.50
CA PHE A 747 -9.64 -6.82 -11.50
C PHE A 747 -10.29 -7.75 -12.54
N PRO A 748 -10.23 -7.43 -13.85
CA PRO A 748 -10.64 -8.35 -14.92
C PRO A 748 -9.84 -9.67 -14.96
N PHE A 749 -8.62 -9.69 -14.41
CA PHE A 749 -7.82 -10.89 -14.17
C PHE A 749 -7.72 -11.18 -12.68
N ARG A 750 -7.60 -12.48 -12.32
CA ARG A 750 -7.15 -12.82 -10.97
C ARG A 750 -5.69 -12.40 -10.83
N MET A 751 -5.28 -12.01 -9.63
CA MET A 751 -3.89 -11.61 -9.41
C MET A 751 -2.92 -12.75 -9.74
N ASP A 752 -3.26 -13.99 -9.37
CA ASP A 752 -2.45 -15.18 -9.66
C ASP A 752 -2.20 -15.39 -11.17
N ASP A 753 -3.12 -14.94 -12.03
CA ASP A 753 -2.99 -15.10 -13.48
C ASP A 753 -1.84 -14.25 -14.05
N LEU A 754 -1.51 -13.14 -13.38
CA LEU A 754 -0.51 -12.17 -13.85
C LEU A 754 0.86 -12.34 -13.15
N MET A 755 1.06 -13.46 -12.46
CA MET A 755 2.25 -13.69 -11.66
C MET A 755 3.41 -14.25 -12.49
N PRO A 756 4.65 -13.83 -12.23
CA PRO A 756 5.79 -14.22 -13.04
C PRO A 756 6.10 -15.71 -12.95
N TRP A 757 5.81 -16.39 -11.82
CA TRP A 757 5.97 -17.85 -11.72
C TRP A 757 5.01 -18.66 -12.60
N ALA A 758 3.95 -18.04 -13.11
CA ALA A 758 3.05 -18.65 -14.07
C ALA A 758 3.55 -18.50 -15.52
N VAL A 759 4.26 -17.42 -15.84
CA VAL A 759 4.49 -17.00 -17.24
C VAL A 759 5.95 -16.79 -17.64
N PHE A 760 6.89 -16.74 -16.69
CA PHE A 760 8.29 -16.44 -16.99
C PHE A 760 9.27 -17.29 -16.16
N ASP A 761 10.31 -17.80 -16.83
CA ASP A 761 11.51 -18.34 -16.20
C ASP A 761 12.74 -17.90 -16.99
N GLY A 762 13.71 -17.30 -16.30
CA GLY A 762 14.82 -16.64 -16.96
C GLY A 762 15.77 -17.58 -17.68
N LYS A 763 16.05 -18.77 -17.13
CA LYS A 763 16.96 -19.72 -17.79
C LYS A 763 16.28 -20.30 -19.01
N LEU A 764 15.02 -20.70 -18.87
CA LEU A 764 14.24 -21.17 -20.01
C LEU A 764 14.17 -20.10 -21.11
N PHE A 765 13.97 -18.83 -20.75
CA PHE A 765 13.94 -17.76 -21.73
C PHE A 765 15.26 -17.61 -22.48
N GLN A 766 16.40 -17.64 -21.78
CA GLN A 766 17.73 -17.58 -22.41
C GLN A 766 17.96 -18.74 -23.38
N GLU A 767 17.53 -19.95 -23.02
CA GLU A 767 17.61 -21.12 -23.91
C GLU A 767 16.73 -20.94 -25.16
N LYS A 768 15.46 -20.58 -25.00
CA LYS A 768 14.52 -20.36 -26.11
C LYS A 768 14.94 -19.20 -27.01
N TYR A 769 15.49 -18.15 -26.42
CA TYR A 769 16.07 -17.02 -27.14
C TYR A 769 17.18 -17.48 -28.09
N GLN A 770 18.12 -18.27 -27.58
CA GLN A 770 19.24 -18.78 -28.36
C GLN A 770 18.81 -19.78 -29.43
N GLN A 771 17.83 -20.64 -29.14
CA GLN A 771 17.27 -21.58 -30.11
C GLN A 771 16.56 -20.84 -31.26
N SER A 772 15.70 -19.87 -30.91
CA SER A 772 14.97 -19.05 -31.88
C SER A 772 15.93 -18.29 -32.81
N HIS A 773 16.96 -17.63 -32.26
CA HIS A 773 17.95 -16.87 -33.04
C HIS A 773 18.97 -17.74 -33.81
N ARG A 774 18.97 -19.06 -33.60
CA ARG A 774 19.69 -20.03 -34.43
C ARG A 774 18.81 -20.64 -35.53
N CYS A 775 17.57 -20.19 -35.64
CA CYS A 775 16.57 -20.71 -36.57
C CYS A 775 16.32 -22.22 -36.39
N CYS A 776 16.26 -22.69 -35.14
CA CYS A 776 15.81 -24.05 -34.83
C CYS A 776 14.40 -24.29 -35.38
N SER A 777 14.07 -25.57 -35.65
CA SER A 777 12.72 -25.94 -36.08
C SER A 777 11.68 -25.61 -35.00
N MET A 778 10.42 -25.38 -35.42
CA MET A 778 9.34 -25.09 -34.47
C MET A 778 9.10 -26.26 -33.51
N GLU A 779 9.26 -27.51 -33.99
CA GLU A 779 9.12 -28.69 -33.12
C GLU A 779 10.20 -28.73 -32.03
N GLU A 780 11.45 -28.40 -32.36
CA GLU A 780 12.55 -28.30 -31.38
C GLU A 780 12.35 -27.14 -30.42
N LEU A 781 11.97 -25.96 -30.93
CA LEU A 781 11.78 -24.75 -30.13
C LEU A 781 10.68 -24.94 -29.08
N LEU A 782 9.58 -25.60 -29.46
CA LEU A 782 8.44 -25.88 -28.60
C LEU A 782 8.56 -27.16 -27.78
N GLU A 783 9.65 -27.91 -27.91
CA GLU A 783 9.84 -29.22 -27.24
C GLU A 783 8.70 -30.20 -27.50
N GLY A 784 8.15 -30.19 -28.72
CA GLY A 784 6.99 -31.00 -29.10
C GLY A 784 5.62 -30.47 -28.65
N ASN A 785 5.55 -29.31 -27.99
CA ASN A 785 4.29 -28.64 -27.61
C ASN A 785 3.71 -27.81 -28.76
N VAL A 786 3.45 -28.45 -29.91
CA VAL A 786 3.03 -27.76 -31.15
C VAL A 786 1.50 -27.54 -31.21
N SER A 787 0.72 -28.27 -30.39
CA SER A 787 -0.75 -28.30 -30.41
C SER A 787 -1.43 -27.14 -29.72
#